data_AF-A0AAW0GMU6-F1
#
_entry.id   AF-A0AAW0GMU6-F1
#
_cell.length_a   1.000
_cell.length_b   1.000
_cell.length_c   1.000
_cell.angle_alpha   90.00
_cell.angle_beta   90.00
_cell.angle_gamma   90.00
#
_symmetry.space_group_name_H-M   'P 1'
#
loop_
_entity.id
_entity.type
_entity.pdbx_description
1 polymer ?
#
loop_
_entity_poly.entity_id
_entity_poly.type
_entity_poly.pdbx_seq_one_letter_code
_entity_poly.pdbx_strand_id
1 'polypeptide(L)'
;MTQILHAGLRNDPIPETFVLPHTNTAGVPFPIQFVKIVPLSAHGQSFHTSIWYIALHGISDPEFVENVRVQHEQYQETIILRYILKHLRQRRLLTSCQDLLSHAFPGVSSRAPHSSNPFESPLISELHKSLVIRGDFEQSELLLSSCASNGLLSDAVLRFQPEAEWTRIDEEVTSGGNEMELDDQDSPKPLRPCARGGHAMCLDRADGLIYMFGGWDGRKGLDDFWVWNISEGRWTSISTNQSSTEQVHPGPRACHKMVFDDNTGDIYLLGRLDERSSVDPPVSQPTGAVTAVSSPPSDVGELDFSREYSTEPQSALPTGASSSSAFTSGAAFPSEFFRYKTRGDKAGTWELLSRDTSGEGGPPLTFDHQMVLDPKSQTIYVYGGRVVDGKWDDSKYSGLYSYNITTSQWRTLPCPDSQNMHPCIPSRFGHSMLLEPATQTLFIFAGQRDDGYLADMYAYHIPSGTITELFANFSTAGGPNASFTQRAVIDPELQEIYVLCGLTRGPPGSLSVLEKDSPYWVYRYKRPDLPGKWTKIISQSCAAEPIPHPRFAHQIVFDSRTKSIYMHGGNAGLKEEALVNPTSDTSEVDGVRHARASTRDIGVGTDRPDIHQITENDGEENRLDDFWKLKLKRPEPTEIIRRGKFLIRQQRFKEMCEDDILVKALDYLKTDVSAVVNHSDREETILFRSLLAHLLTPPSTASSSSSSIGKKRSRPHSPTRMEDEEDMVVVEPESSGQDTHDQSHVATTSGLRLYEEDNSEVNIRGDAAVPSGARYKQRMHVFEELLKLMNEDARQPENDLLDLINVDQIMEQS
;
A
#
# COMPACT_ATOMS: atom_id res chain seq x y z
N MET A 1 6.53 -26.59 14.28
CA MET A 1 7.28 -26.14 13.08
C MET A 1 6.47 -25.04 12.43
N THR A 2 7.10 -23.94 12.04
CA THR A 2 6.43 -22.80 11.38
C THR A 2 6.57 -22.95 9.86
N GLN A 3 5.47 -22.82 9.11
CA GLN A 3 5.53 -22.78 7.65
C GLN A 3 6.14 -21.44 7.22
N ILE A 4 7.30 -21.48 6.58
CA ILE A 4 8.04 -20.29 6.14
C ILE A 4 7.98 -20.07 4.62
N LEU A 5 7.61 -21.11 3.85
CA LEU A 5 7.48 -21.04 2.39
C LEU A 5 6.43 -22.06 1.93
N HIS A 6 5.57 -21.64 1.00
CA HIS A 6 4.71 -22.52 0.22
C HIS A 6 4.83 -22.08 -1.23
N ALA A 7 5.52 -22.89 -2.03
CA ALA A 7 5.82 -22.57 -3.42
C ALA A 7 5.85 -23.84 -4.26
N GLY A 8 5.59 -23.68 -5.56
CA GLY A 8 5.85 -24.70 -6.56
C GLY A 8 7.26 -24.56 -7.12
N LEU A 9 7.81 -25.67 -7.63
CA LEU A 9 9.00 -25.68 -8.47
C LEU A 9 8.60 -25.79 -9.93
N ARG A 10 9.39 -25.21 -10.82
CA ARG A 10 9.23 -25.38 -12.27
C ARG A 10 9.72 -26.76 -12.69
N ASN A 11 9.15 -27.25 -13.80
CA ASN A 11 9.54 -28.53 -14.38
C ASN A 11 10.67 -28.35 -15.41
N ASP A 12 11.78 -27.76 -14.97
CA ASP A 12 12.97 -27.53 -15.77
C ASP A 12 14.25 -27.74 -14.91
N PRO A 13 15.44 -27.86 -15.50
CA PRO A 13 16.67 -28.12 -14.75
C PRO A 13 17.32 -26.84 -14.19
N ILE A 14 16.63 -25.69 -14.21
CA ILE A 14 17.22 -24.40 -13.87
C ILE A 14 17.11 -24.18 -12.36
N PRO A 15 18.22 -23.91 -11.64
CA PRO A 15 18.17 -23.71 -10.19
C PRO A 15 17.22 -22.58 -9.79
N GLU A 16 16.37 -22.85 -8.80
CA GLU A 16 15.46 -21.87 -8.20
C GLU A 16 15.93 -21.50 -6.79
N THR A 17 15.89 -20.21 -6.46
CA THR A 17 16.24 -19.71 -5.12
C THR A 17 15.05 -18.99 -4.54
N PHE A 18 14.65 -19.36 -3.32
CA PHE A 18 13.56 -18.74 -2.61
C PHE A 18 14.10 -17.97 -1.40
N VAL A 19 13.59 -16.76 -1.19
CA VAL A 19 13.89 -15.97 0.01
C VAL A 19 13.00 -16.48 1.14
N LEU A 20 13.62 -16.89 2.24
CA LEU A 20 12.90 -17.35 3.42
C LEU A 20 12.68 -16.17 4.39
N PRO A 21 11.48 -16.05 4.98
CA PRO A 21 11.25 -15.16 6.11
C PRO A 21 12.24 -15.47 7.23
N HIS A 22 12.96 -14.43 7.67
CA HIS A 22 14.00 -14.52 8.70
C HIS A 22 13.75 -13.52 9.85
N THR A 23 12.65 -12.78 9.79
CA THR A 23 12.20 -11.82 10.81
C THR A 23 10.71 -12.01 11.06
N ASN A 24 10.26 -11.77 12.28
CA ASN A 24 8.85 -11.82 12.63
C ASN A 24 8.11 -10.54 12.20
N THR A 25 6.78 -10.51 12.42
CA THR A 25 5.93 -9.34 12.11
C THR A 25 6.38 -8.04 12.78
N ALA A 26 7.09 -8.15 13.90
CA ALA A 26 7.61 -7.02 14.67
C ALA A 26 9.01 -6.55 14.24
N GLY A 27 9.62 -7.15 13.21
CA GLY A 27 10.97 -6.76 12.77
C GLY A 27 12.11 -7.53 13.44
N VAL A 28 11.82 -8.43 14.37
CA VAL A 28 12.86 -9.11 15.15
C VAL A 28 13.34 -10.34 14.37
N PRO A 29 14.64 -10.47 14.08
CA PRO A 29 15.19 -11.64 13.43
C PRO A 29 15.04 -12.88 14.31
N PHE A 30 14.91 -14.05 13.71
CA PHE A 30 14.84 -15.32 14.45
C PHE A 30 15.84 -16.34 13.89
N PRO A 31 16.50 -17.13 14.76
CA PRO A 31 17.44 -18.15 14.31
C PRO A 31 16.69 -19.39 13.80
N ILE A 32 17.27 -20.08 12.82
CA ILE A 32 16.73 -21.34 12.27
C ILE A 32 17.73 -22.46 12.54
N GLN A 33 17.31 -23.46 13.34
CA GLN A 33 18.14 -24.64 13.63
C GLN A 33 17.81 -25.81 12.69
N PHE A 34 16.53 -26.02 12.37
CA PHE A 34 16.06 -27.12 11.54
C PHE A 34 15.12 -26.62 10.46
N VAL A 35 15.31 -27.09 9.24
CA VAL A 35 14.40 -26.86 8.10
C VAL A 35 13.80 -28.20 7.69
N LYS A 36 12.47 -28.26 7.64
CA LYS A 36 11.73 -29.42 7.10
C LYS A 36 11.17 -29.04 5.74
N ILE A 37 11.53 -29.81 4.71
CA ILE A 37 10.97 -29.68 3.37
C ILE A 37 9.91 -30.78 3.20
N VAL A 38 8.69 -30.37 2.85
CA VAL A 38 7.54 -31.28 2.67
C VAL A 38 7.07 -31.18 1.23
N PRO A 39 7.39 -32.15 0.36
CA PRO A 39 6.82 -32.19 -0.97
C PRO A 39 5.32 -32.47 -0.90
N LEU A 40 4.51 -31.58 -1.48
CA LEU A 40 3.05 -31.67 -1.43
C LEU A 40 2.46 -32.42 -2.63
N SER A 41 2.97 -32.13 -3.84
CA SER A 41 2.52 -32.74 -5.09
C SER A 41 3.65 -32.79 -6.11
N ALA A 42 3.72 -33.85 -6.90
CA ALA A 42 4.56 -33.90 -8.10
C ALA A 42 3.86 -33.17 -9.27
N HIS A 43 4.62 -32.79 -10.30
CA HIS A 43 4.09 -32.07 -11.47
C HIS A 43 3.09 -32.90 -12.31
N GLY A 44 3.00 -34.22 -12.08
CA GLY A 44 2.00 -35.07 -12.71
C GLY A 44 1.65 -36.27 -11.84
N GLN A 45 0.45 -36.81 -12.03
CA GLN A 45 -0.11 -37.91 -11.23
C GLN A 45 0.69 -39.22 -11.35
N SER A 46 1.57 -39.34 -12.35
CA SER A 46 2.40 -40.53 -12.60
C SER A 46 3.84 -40.39 -12.11
N PHE A 47 4.21 -39.27 -11.46
CA PHE A 47 5.57 -39.02 -10.98
C PHE A 47 5.67 -39.15 -9.45
N HIS A 48 6.78 -39.74 -8.99
CA HIS A 48 7.19 -39.64 -7.58
C HIS A 48 8.02 -38.38 -7.38
N THR A 49 7.96 -37.80 -6.18
CA THR A 49 8.79 -36.64 -5.85
C THR A 49 10.22 -37.07 -5.53
N SER A 50 11.19 -36.45 -6.19
CA SER A 50 12.61 -36.52 -5.85
C SER A 50 13.19 -35.11 -5.74
N ILE A 51 14.13 -34.91 -4.82
CA ILE A 51 14.87 -33.65 -4.68
C ILE A 51 16.34 -33.96 -4.87
N TRP A 52 16.98 -33.34 -5.86
CA TRP A 52 18.36 -33.66 -6.22
C TRP A 52 19.38 -32.83 -5.45
N TYR A 53 19.14 -31.53 -5.30
CA TYR A 53 20.07 -30.60 -4.64
C TYR A 53 19.30 -29.53 -3.87
N ILE A 54 19.79 -29.22 -2.67
CA ILE A 54 19.31 -28.12 -1.83
C ILE A 54 20.52 -27.37 -1.31
N ALA A 55 20.51 -26.04 -1.43
CA ALA A 55 21.44 -25.14 -0.77
C ALA A 55 20.68 -24.17 0.13
N LEU A 56 21.19 -23.94 1.34
CA LEU A 56 20.71 -22.92 2.25
C LEU A 56 21.78 -21.85 2.39
N HIS A 57 21.39 -20.59 2.14
CA HIS A 57 22.27 -19.43 2.29
C HIS A 57 21.75 -18.60 3.47
N GLY A 58 22.66 -18.16 4.34
CA GLY A 58 22.32 -17.38 5.52
C GLY A 58 23.57 -16.98 6.30
N ILE A 59 23.36 -16.26 7.39
CA ILE A 59 24.44 -15.87 8.30
C ILE A 59 24.65 -17.01 9.30
N SER A 60 25.81 -17.66 9.24
CA SER A 60 26.19 -18.76 10.14
C SER A 60 27.20 -18.33 11.21
N ASP A 61 27.50 -17.03 11.29
CA ASP A 61 28.44 -16.49 12.28
C ASP A 61 27.90 -16.73 13.72
N PRO A 62 28.62 -17.46 14.58
CA PRO A 62 28.11 -17.83 15.90
C PRO A 62 27.77 -16.64 16.79
N GLU A 63 28.56 -15.56 16.75
CA GLU A 63 28.33 -14.37 17.59
C GLU A 63 27.07 -13.62 17.14
N PHE A 64 26.93 -13.41 15.83
CA PHE A 64 25.72 -12.81 15.26
C PHE A 64 24.46 -13.66 15.54
N VAL A 65 24.52 -14.97 15.30
CA VAL A 65 23.38 -15.88 15.51
C VAL A 65 23.00 -15.94 16.98
N GLU A 66 23.97 -15.95 17.90
CA GLU A 66 23.71 -15.94 19.33
C GLU A 66 23.06 -14.62 19.79
N ASN A 67 23.52 -13.47 19.27
CA ASN A 67 22.87 -12.19 19.53
C ASN A 67 21.41 -12.17 19.02
N VAL A 68 21.16 -12.68 17.81
CA VAL A 68 19.81 -12.83 17.25
C VAL A 68 18.94 -13.76 18.10
N ARG A 69 19.50 -14.88 18.58
CA ARG A 69 18.80 -15.82 19.48
C ARG A 69 18.37 -15.14 20.78
N VAL A 70 19.29 -14.42 21.43
CA VAL A 70 19.02 -13.68 22.67
C VAL A 70 17.94 -12.62 22.45
N GLN A 71 18.03 -11.83 21.36
CA GLN A 71 17.02 -10.83 21.02
C GLN A 71 15.65 -11.44 20.75
N HIS A 72 15.61 -12.58 20.05
CA HIS A 72 14.37 -13.29 19.75
C HIS A 72 13.73 -13.85 21.03
N GLU A 73 14.52 -14.45 21.93
CA GLU A 73 14.04 -14.95 23.23
C GLU A 73 13.49 -13.81 24.09
N GLN A 74 14.20 -12.68 24.19
CA GLN A 74 13.73 -11.48 24.89
C GLN A 74 12.40 -10.97 24.30
N TYR A 75 12.26 -10.96 22.98
CA TYR A 75 11.02 -10.57 22.33
C TYR A 75 9.88 -11.55 22.67
N GLN A 76 10.12 -12.86 22.57
CA GLN A 76 9.12 -13.87 22.92
C GLN A 76 8.67 -13.75 24.38
N GLU A 77 9.62 -13.60 25.30
CA GLU A 77 9.35 -13.41 26.72
C GLU A 77 8.51 -12.14 26.97
N THR A 78 8.86 -11.02 26.33
CA THR A 78 8.10 -9.77 26.41
C THR A 78 6.65 -9.96 25.96
N ILE A 79 6.44 -10.61 24.81
CA ILE A 79 5.11 -10.83 24.25
C ILE A 79 4.30 -11.76 25.15
N ILE A 80 4.88 -12.87 25.60
CA ILE A 80 4.22 -13.82 26.51
C ILE A 80 3.82 -13.14 27.82
N LEU A 81 4.70 -12.34 28.42
CA LEU A 81 4.39 -11.59 29.64
C LEU A 81 3.25 -10.59 29.44
N ARG A 82 3.16 -9.95 28.27
CA ARG A 82 2.00 -9.09 27.94
C ARG A 82 0.69 -9.87 27.81
N TYR A 83 0.71 -11.08 27.23
CA TYR A 83 -0.46 -11.98 27.20
C TYR A 83 -0.86 -12.45 28.60
N ILE A 84 0.11 -12.79 29.45
CA ILE A 84 -0.12 -13.17 30.85
C ILE A 84 -0.76 -11.99 31.60
N LEU A 85 -0.22 -10.78 31.46
CA LEU A 85 -0.77 -9.58 32.09
C LEU A 85 -2.25 -9.36 31.68
N LYS A 86 -2.58 -9.50 30.39
CA LYS A 86 -3.97 -9.41 29.91
C LYS A 86 -4.85 -10.47 30.56
N HIS A 87 -4.41 -11.72 30.55
CA HIS A 87 -5.16 -12.84 31.10
C HIS A 87 -5.42 -12.70 32.61
N LEU A 88 -4.42 -12.26 33.37
CA LEU A 88 -4.55 -11.99 34.80
C LEU A 88 -5.56 -10.87 35.06
N ARG A 89 -5.51 -9.77 34.29
CA ARG A 89 -6.50 -8.68 34.39
C ARG A 89 -7.90 -9.15 34.09
N GLN A 90 -8.12 -9.90 33.01
CA GLN A 90 -9.44 -10.41 32.65
C GLN A 90 -10.06 -11.27 33.76
N ARG A 91 -9.23 -11.99 34.53
CA ARG A 91 -9.68 -12.86 35.64
C ARG A 91 -9.67 -12.20 37.02
N ARG A 92 -9.40 -10.89 37.09
CA ARG A 92 -9.33 -10.10 38.35
C ARG A 92 -8.20 -10.54 39.30
N LEU A 93 -7.11 -11.10 38.77
CA LEU A 93 -5.93 -11.50 39.56
C LEU A 93 -4.95 -10.32 39.69
N LEU A 94 -5.36 -9.31 40.45
CA LEU A 94 -4.71 -7.99 40.48
C LEU A 94 -3.37 -7.97 41.22
N THR A 95 -3.20 -8.80 42.27
CA THR A 95 -1.92 -8.88 43.00
C THR A 95 -0.81 -9.31 42.04
N SER A 96 -1.05 -10.40 41.30
CA SER A 96 -0.10 -10.90 40.30
C SER A 96 0.14 -9.91 39.15
N CYS A 97 -0.87 -9.11 38.78
CA CYS A 97 -0.67 -8.04 37.79
C CYS A 97 0.28 -6.96 38.30
N GLN A 98 0.16 -6.54 39.57
CA GLN A 98 1.03 -5.53 40.16
C GLN A 98 2.46 -6.03 40.32
N ASP A 99 2.62 -7.28 40.74
CA ASP A 99 3.93 -7.92 40.82
C ASP A 99 4.61 -7.89 39.44
N LEU A 100 3.91 -8.34 38.38
CA LEU A 100 4.45 -8.33 37.02
C LEU A 100 4.81 -6.91 36.54
N LEU A 101 3.97 -5.91 36.82
CA LEU A 101 4.22 -4.53 36.40
C LEU A 101 5.32 -3.81 37.20
N SER A 102 5.57 -4.24 38.45
CA SER A 102 6.57 -3.66 39.33
C SER A 102 7.95 -4.31 39.20
N HIS A 103 8.00 -5.54 38.67
CA HIS A 103 9.24 -6.24 38.41
C HIS A 103 9.95 -5.70 37.16
N ALA A 104 11.21 -5.30 37.34
CA ALA A 104 12.12 -5.10 36.22
C ALA A 104 12.64 -6.47 35.77
N PHE A 105 12.32 -6.87 34.55
CA PHE A 105 12.82 -8.11 33.96
C PHE A 105 14.15 -7.82 33.25
N PRO A 106 15.27 -8.44 33.67
CA PRO A 106 16.57 -8.26 33.01
C PRO A 106 16.47 -8.64 31.53
N GLY A 107 16.89 -7.73 30.62
CA GLY A 107 16.85 -7.97 29.17
C GLY A 107 15.54 -7.59 28.47
N VAL A 108 14.50 -7.19 29.20
CA VAL A 108 13.24 -6.70 28.62
C VAL A 108 13.30 -5.18 28.47
N SER A 109 13.55 -4.70 27.26
CA SER A 109 13.66 -3.26 26.95
C SER A 109 12.33 -2.70 26.43
N SER A 110 11.95 -1.50 26.89
CA SER A 110 10.83 -0.77 26.29
C SER A 110 11.19 -0.37 24.86
N ARG A 111 10.31 -0.68 23.90
CA ARG A 111 10.39 -0.14 22.53
C ARG A 111 9.95 1.32 22.44
N ALA A 112 9.18 1.80 23.42
CA ALA A 112 8.73 3.18 23.45
C ALA A 112 9.83 4.07 24.08
N PRO A 113 10.29 5.13 23.38
CA PRO A 113 11.36 6.01 23.87
C PRO A 113 11.01 6.78 25.16
N HIS A 114 9.75 6.68 25.62
CA HIS A 114 9.22 7.41 26.77
C HIS A 114 8.62 6.51 27.87
N SER A 115 8.71 5.18 27.77
CA SER A 115 8.21 4.27 28.80
C SER A 115 9.36 3.61 29.57
N SER A 116 9.36 3.77 30.89
CA SER A 116 10.25 3.03 31.80
C SER A 116 9.78 1.58 32.03
N ASN A 117 8.54 1.25 31.65
CA ASN A 117 7.96 -0.08 31.76
C ASN A 117 7.88 -0.73 30.37
N PRO A 118 8.46 -1.92 30.15
CA PRO A 118 8.45 -2.57 28.84
C PRO A 118 7.09 -3.16 28.43
N PHE A 119 6.14 -3.29 29.36
CA PHE A 119 4.88 -4.00 29.12
C PHE A 119 3.73 -3.08 28.70
N GLU A 120 3.59 -1.92 29.34
CA GLU A 120 2.56 -0.92 29.03
C GLU A 120 2.91 0.47 29.59
N SER A 121 2.24 1.51 29.07
CA SER A 121 2.37 2.87 29.59
C SER A 121 1.74 3.01 30.99
N PRO A 122 2.36 3.77 31.92
CA PRO A 122 1.77 4.08 33.23
C PRO A 122 0.37 4.71 33.15
N LEU A 123 0.10 5.50 32.10
CA LEU A 123 -1.22 6.10 31.88
C LEU A 123 -2.30 5.04 31.60
N ILE A 124 -1.94 3.94 30.93
CA ILE A 124 -2.84 2.81 30.68
C ILE A 124 -3.12 2.05 31.97
N SER A 125 -2.10 1.85 32.82
CA SER A 125 -2.28 1.25 34.14
C SER A 125 -3.23 2.08 35.02
N GLU A 126 -3.08 3.41 35.02
CA GLU A 126 -3.97 4.31 35.75
C GLU A 126 -5.38 4.34 35.17
N LEU A 127 -5.52 4.27 33.84
CA LEU A 127 -6.83 4.18 33.20
C LEU A 127 -7.58 2.92 33.63
N HIS A 128 -6.90 1.76 33.71
CA HIS A 128 -7.47 0.52 34.24
C HIS A 128 -7.93 0.68 35.70
N LYS A 129 -7.07 1.24 36.57
CA LYS A 129 -7.41 1.45 37.99
C LYS A 129 -8.59 2.41 38.16
N SER A 130 -8.68 3.46 37.35
CA SER A 130 -9.76 4.45 37.40
C SER A 130 -11.08 3.85 36.91
N LEU A 131 -11.07 3.26 35.70
CA LEU A 131 -12.28 2.78 35.04
C LEU A 131 -12.79 1.47 35.62
N VAL A 132 -11.92 0.46 35.70
CA VAL A 132 -12.31 -0.92 36.02
C VAL A 132 -12.49 -1.10 37.52
N ILE A 133 -11.50 -0.67 38.30
CA ILE A 133 -11.47 -0.89 39.76
C ILE A 133 -12.33 0.13 40.50
N ARG A 134 -12.04 1.44 40.32
CA ARG A 134 -12.72 2.51 41.06
C ARG A 134 -14.09 2.87 40.50
N GLY A 135 -14.32 2.69 39.21
CA GLY A 135 -15.52 3.20 38.54
C GLY A 135 -15.56 4.73 38.48
N ASP A 136 -14.39 5.37 38.51
CA ASP A 136 -14.24 6.81 38.41
C ASP A 136 -14.20 7.22 36.93
N PHE A 137 -15.40 7.41 36.38
CA PHE A 137 -15.58 7.73 34.96
C PHE A 137 -15.03 9.12 34.59
N GLU A 138 -15.09 10.08 35.51
CA GLU A 138 -14.62 11.45 35.26
C GLU A 138 -13.10 11.50 35.15
N GLN A 139 -12.40 10.84 36.09
CA GLN A 139 -10.96 10.71 36.01
C GLN A 139 -10.51 9.88 34.79
N SER A 140 -11.28 8.86 34.40
CA SER A 140 -11.01 8.10 33.17
C SER A 140 -11.09 8.96 31.90
N GLU A 141 -12.05 9.90 31.81
CA GLU A 141 -12.12 10.85 30.68
C GLU A 141 -10.92 11.81 30.66
N LEU A 142 -10.45 12.27 31.82
CA LEU A 142 -9.25 13.11 31.93
C LEU A 142 -7.99 12.35 31.50
N LEU A 143 -7.87 11.08 31.90
CA LEU A 143 -6.75 10.22 31.51
C LEU A 143 -6.68 10.00 30.01
N LEU A 144 -7.82 9.88 29.30
CA LEU A 144 -7.81 9.82 27.83
C LEU A 144 -7.20 11.09 27.20
N SER A 145 -7.47 12.25 27.78
CA SER A 145 -6.90 13.52 27.33
C SER A 145 -5.38 13.55 27.59
N SER A 146 -4.94 13.05 28.75
CA SER A 146 -3.52 12.89 29.06
C SER A 146 -2.82 11.90 28.11
N CYS A 147 -3.47 10.78 27.77
CA CYS A 147 -2.94 9.81 26.79
C CYS A 147 -2.73 10.47 25.43
N ALA A 148 -3.69 11.28 24.97
CA ALA A 148 -3.58 12.03 23.72
C ALA A 148 -2.39 13.00 23.72
N SER A 149 -2.25 13.80 24.79
CA SER A 149 -1.15 14.77 24.94
C SER A 149 0.23 14.11 25.03
N ASN A 150 0.31 12.83 25.40
CA ASN A 150 1.54 12.03 25.42
C ASN A 150 1.73 11.19 24.15
N GLY A 151 0.92 11.41 23.11
CA GLY A 151 1.07 10.74 21.81
C GLY A 151 0.61 9.27 21.78
N LEU A 152 -0.12 8.78 22.79
CA LEU A 152 -0.56 7.37 22.84
C LEU A 152 -1.74 7.05 21.89
N LEU A 153 -2.33 8.07 21.25
CA LEU A 153 -3.45 7.94 20.31
C LEU A 153 -3.07 8.22 18.86
N SER A 154 -1.80 8.49 18.56
CA SER A 154 -1.34 8.93 17.24
C SER A 154 -1.60 7.89 16.15
N ASP A 155 -1.40 6.61 16.46
CA ASP A 155 -1.61 5.52 15.49
C ASP A 155 -3.08 5.35 15.14
N ALA A 156 -3.98 5.63 16.08
CA ALA A 156 -5.41 5.46 15.86
C ALA A 156 -5.92 6.42 14.77
N VAL A 157 -5.41 7.65 14.69
CA VAL A 157 -5.75 8.62 13.62
C VAL A 157 -5.55 7.99 12.24
N LEU A 158 -4.49 7.22 12.09
CA LEU A 158 -4.06 6.66 10.82
C LEU A 158 -4.86 5.40 10.42
N ARG A 159 -5.55 4.77 11.38
CA ARG A 159 -6.47 3.64 11.12
C ARG A 159 -7.81 4.09 10.55
N PHE A 160 -8.17 5.36 10.71
CA PHE A 160 -9.39 5.92 10.15
C PHE A 160 -9.29 6.06 8.65
N GLN A 161 -10.43 5.91 7.98
CA GLN A 161 -10.53 6.13 6.56
C GLN A 161 -10.30 7.63 6.26
N PRO A 162 -9.32 7.97 5.41
CA PRO A 162 -9.04 9.35 5.07
C PRO A 162 -10.04 9.89 4.05
N GLU A 163 -10.32 11.19 4.15
CA GLU A 163 -11.10 11.94 3.18
C GLU A 163 -10.18 12.81 2.30
N ALA A 164 -10.50 12.90 1.02
CA ALA A 164 -9.80 13.79 0.09
C ALA A 164 -10.34 15.22 0.20
N GLU A 165 -9.48 16.16 0.54
CA GLU A 165 -9.75 17.59 0.44
C GLU A 165 -9.00 18.13 -0.78
N TRP A 166 -9.77 18.39 -1.85
CA TRP A 166 -9.24 18.95 -3.09
C TRP A 166 -9.40 20.47 -3.07
N THR A 167 -8.34 21.16 -3.48
CA THR A 167 -8.38 22.61 -3.73
C THR A 167 -7.86 22.84 -5.14
N ARG A 168 -8.71 23.42 -5.98
CA ARG A 168 -8.28 23.90 -7.29
C ARG A 168 -7.38 25.10 -7.08
N ILE A 169 -6.22 25.09 -7.73
CA ILE A 169 -5.29 26.22 -7.69
C ILE A 169 -5.66 27.13 -8.85
N ASP A 170 -6.62 28.02 -8.61
CA ASP A 170 -7.04 29.06 -9.54
C ASP A 170 -6.29 30.37 -9.28
N GLU A 171 -5.89 31.07 -10.35
CA GLU A 171 -5.04 32.27 -10.29
C GLU A 171 -5.77 33.55 -9.82
N GLU A 172 -7.06 33.50 -9.44
CA GLU A 172 -7.82 34.73 -9.12
C GLU A 172 -7.29 35.53 -7.90
N VAL A 173 -6.36 34.97 -7.12
CA VAL A 173 -5.73 35.66 -5.99
C VAL A 173 -4.58 36.60 -6.40
N THR A 174 -4.09 36.55 -7.65
CA THR A 174 -2.99 37.42 -8.12
C THR A 174 -3.47 38.56 -9.04
N SER A 175 -4.56 39.24 -8.64
CA SER A 175 -4.95 40.55 -9.21
C SER A 175 -4.03 41.68 -8.71
N GLY A 176 -2.74 41.57 -9.01
CA GLY A 176 -1.70 42.52 -8.64
C GLY A 176 -0.74 42.86 -9.77
N GLY A 177 -1.14 42.66 -11.03
CA GLY A 177 -0.32 42.98 -12.19
C GLY A 177 -1.10 42.83 -13.51
N ASN A 178 -1.97 43.80 -13.82
CA ASN A 178 -2.58 43.95 -15.14
C ASN A 178 -1.57 44.53 -16.16
N GLU A 179 -0.39 43.94 -16.25
CA GLU A 179 0.54 44.18 -17.35
C GLU A 179 0.63 42.88 -18.13
N MET A 180 0.02 42.88 -19.33
CA MET A 180 0.14 41.79 -20.29
C MET A 180 1.62 41.73 -20.68
N GLU A 181 2.42 40.88 -20.03
CA GLU A 181 3.81 40.68 -20.42
C GLU A 181 3.82 40.18 -21.87
N LEU A 182 4.29 41.04 -22.77
CA LEU A 182 4.52 40.68 -24.17
C LEU A 182 5.86 39.95 -24.25
N ASP A 183 5.93 38.90 -25.05
CA ASP A 183 7.20 38.29 -25.41
C ASP A 183 8.02 39.21 -26.35
N ASP A 184 9.24 38.78 -26.69
CA ASP A 184 10.12 39.52 -27.62
C ASP A 184 9.51 39.73 -29.04
N GLN A 185 8.33 39.15 -29.32
CA GLN A 185 7.59 39.24 -30.58
C GLN A 185 6.23 39.97 -30.43
N ASP A 186 6.02 40.77 -29.37
CA ASP A 186 4.76 41.48 -29.11
C ASP A 186 3.54 40.55 -29.00
N SER A 187 3.75 39.28 -28.63
CA SER A 187 2.71 38.28 -28.40
C SER A 187 2.48 38.08 -26.89
N PRO A 188 1.25 37.85 -26.43
CA PRO A 188 0.97 37.68 -25.01
C PRO A 188 1.69 36.44 -24.47
N LYS A 189 2.62 36.64 -23.54
CA LYS A 189 3.37 35.56 -22.91
C LYS A 189 2.39 34.66 -22.14
N PRO A 190 2.42 33.32 -22.34
CA PRO A 190 1.55 32.44 -21.59
C PRO A 190 1.87 32.58 -20.10
N LEU A 191 0.83 32.82 -19.29
CA LEU A 191 0.96 32.94 -17.83
C LEU A 191 1.02 31.58 -17.14
N ARG A 192 0.57 30.53 -17.85
CA ARG A 192 0.51 29.16 -17.33
C ARG A 192 0.76 28.13 -18.44
N PRO A 193 1.10 26.90 -18.07
CA PRO A 193 1.24 25.80 -19.02
C PRO A 193 -0.06 25.47 -19.75
N CYS A 194 0.03 25.09 -21.03
CA CYS A 194 -1.11 24.61 -21.80
C CYS A 194 -1.58 23.20 -21.36
N ALA A 195 -2.76 22.82 -21.83
CA ALA A 195 -3.33 21.50 -21.62
C ALA A 195 -2.42 20.41 -22.18
N ARG A 196 -2.06 19.41 -21.36
CA ARG A 196 -1.04 18.41 -21.72
C ARG A 196 -1.14 17.12 -20.93
N GLY A 197 -0.69 16.02 -21.54
CA GLY A 197 -0.46 14.74 -20.88
C GLY A 197 0.98 14.23 -21.06
N GLY A 198 1.43 13.31 -20.20
CA GLY A 198 2.75 12.68 -20.34
C GLY A 198 3.94 13.62 -20.09
N HIS A 199 3.71 14.77 -19.44
CA HIS A 199 4.75 15.67 -18.98
C HIS A 199 5.41 15.11 -17.70
N ALA A 200 6.60 15.63 -17.35
CA ALA A 200 7.27 15.27 -16.11
C ALA A 200 7.27 16.44 -15.12
N MET A 201 7.19 16.13 -13.82
CA MET A 201 7.27 17.10 -12.73
C MET A 201 8.19 16.60 -11.62
N CYS A 202 8.88 17.52 -10.97
CA CYS A 202 9.62 17.28 -9.74
C CYS A 202 9.46 18.47 -8.77
N LEU A 203 9.72 18.23 -7.48
CA LEU A 203 9.56 19.23 -6.43
C LEU A 203 10.92 19.48 -5.77
N ASP A 204 11.29 20.75 -5.72
CA ASP A 204 12.29 21.28 -4.81
C ASP A 204 11.62 21.60 -3.48
N ARG A 205 11.84 20.73 -2.48
CA ARG A 205 11.17 20.82 -1.18
C ARG A 205 11.70 21.96 -0.33
N ALA A 206 12.97 22.32 -0.51
CA ALA A 206 13.64 23.36 0.26
C ALA A 206 13.07 24.73 -0.11
N ASP A 207 13.02 25.02 -1.40
CA ASP A 207 12.57 26.32 -1.91
C ASP A 207 11.07 26.37 -2.24
N GLY A 208 10.38 25.22 -2.20
CA GLY A 208 8.94 25.14 -2.47
C GLY A 208 8.60 25.42 -3.93
N LEU A 209 9.42 24.89 -4.84
CA LEU A 209 9.29 25.10 -6.29
C LEU A 209 8.94 23.79 -6.99
N ILE A 210 7.90 23.80 -7.82
CA ILE A 210 7.49 22.65 -8.62
C ILE A 210 7.90 22.91 -10.07
N TYR A 211 8.79 22.09 -10.60
CA TYR A 211 9.25 22.17 -11.98
C TYR A 211 8.43 21.24 -12.87
N MET A 212 8.15 21.67 -14.10
CA MET A 212 7.44 20.89 -15.10
C MET A 212 8.04 21.05 -16.49
N PHE A 213 8.29 19.94 -17.18
CA PHE A 213 8.88 19.92 -18.52
C PHE A 213 8.08 19.07 -19.51
N GLY A 214 7.92 19.61 -20.72
CA GLY A 214 7.43 18.90 -21.90
C GLY A 214 5.99 18.37 -21.79
N GLY A 215 5.75 17.22 -22.43
CA GLY A 215 4.43 16.60 -22.57
C GLY A 215 3.90 16.61 -24.01
N TRP A 216 2.64 16.25 -24.17
CA TRP A 216 1.89 16.25 -25.43
C TRP A 216 0.58 17.01 -25.26
N ASP A 217 0.33 18.00 -26.13
CA ASP A 217 -0.86 18.87 -26.07
C ASP A 217 -2.07 18.33 -26.86
N GLY A 218 -1.95 17.17 -27.48
CA GLY A 218 -2.93 16.64 -28.43
C GLY A 218 -2.51 16.78 -29.89
N ARG A 219 -1.51 17.62 -30.19
CA ARG A 219 -1.07 17.95 -31.55
C ARG A 219 0.44 17.82 -31.76
N LYS A 220 1.25 18.20 -30.78
CA LYS A 220 2.71 18.13 -30.85
C LYS A 220 3.35 17.81 -29.49
N GLY A 221 4.55 17.23 -29.53
CA GLY A 221 5.43 17.19 -28.38
C GLY A 221 5.83 18.60 -27.94
N LEU A 222 5.96 18.78 -26.62
CA LEU A 222 6.33 20.04 -25.99
C LEU A 222 7.75 19.96 -25.43
N ASP A 223 8.45 21.09 -25.43
CA ASP A 223 9.80 21.32 -24.87
C ASP A 223 9.86 22.55 -23.94
N ASP A 224 8.70 23.10 -23.57
CA ASP A 224 8.61 24.21 -22.65
C ASP A 224 8.90 23.77 -21.21
N PHE A 225 9.52 24.68 -20.45
CA PHE A 225 9.93 24.45 -19.08
C PHE A 225 9.33 25.50 -18.14
N TRP A 226 8.66 25.04 -17.09
CA TRP A 226 7.90 25.85 -16.17
C TRP A 226 8.30 25.59 -14.72
N VAL A 227 8.17 26.62 -13.90
CA VAL A 227 8.25 26.50 -12.44
C VAL A 227 7.05 27.16 -11.78
N TRP A 228 6.46 26.48 -10.81
CA TRP A 228 5.46 27.00 -9.92
C TRP A 228 6.07 27.29 -8.56
N ASN A 229 5.89 28.52 -8.07
CA ASN A 229 6.26 28.88 -6.71
C ASN A 229 5.06 28.67 -5.78
N ILE A 230 5.17 27.72 -4.84
CA ILE A 230 4.09 27.38 -3.90
C ILE A 230 3.70 28.56 -3.01
N SER A 231 4.68 29.39 -2.62
CA SER A 231 4.44 30.51 -1.72
C SER A 231 3.79 31.71 -2.41
N GLU A 232 4.18 31.98 -3.66
CA GLU A 232 3.66 33.09 -4.45
C GLU A 232 2.36 32.74 -5.18
N GLY A 233 2.10 31.45 -5.39
CA GLY A 233 0.92 31.01 -6.12
C GLY A 233 0.97 31.38 -7.59
N ARG A 234 2.14 31.28 -8.25
CA ARG A 234 2.30 31.67 -9.66
C ARG A 234 3.18 30.72 -10.46
N TRP A 235 2.83 30.53 -11.73
CA TRP A 235 3.69 29.91 -12.74
C TRP A 235 4.66 30.94 -13.31
N THR A 236 5.86 30.49 -13.66
CA THR A 236 6.85 31.25 -14.43
C THR A 236 7.43 30.35 -15.50
N SER A 237 7.41 30.80 -16.75
CA SER A 237 8.13 30.11 -17.83
C SER A 237 9.63 30.35 -17.66
N ILE A 238 10.40 29.27 -17.67
CA ILE A 238 11.87 29.31 -17.60
C ILE A 238 12.48 29.50 -19.00
N SER A 239 11.70 29.27 -20.07
CA SER A 239 12.10 29.24 -21.49
C SER A 239 13.48 29.85 -21.78
N THR A 240 14.45 28.96 -21.97
CA THR A 240 15.89 29.23 -22.04
C THR A 240 16.28 29.98 -23.30
N ASN A 241 16.72 31.24 -23.16
CA ASN A 241 17.53 32.04 -24.09
C ASN A 241 17.66 31.48 -25.53
N GLN A 242 16.61 31.68 -26.33
CA GLN A 242 16.68 31.52 -27.79
C GLN A 242 17.51 32.66 -28.39
N SER A 243 18.85 32.60 -28.32
CA SER A 243 19.69 33.34 -29.29
C SER A 243 21.16 32.90 -29.41
N SER A 244 21.67 31.98 -28.58
CA SER A 244 23.01 31.44 -28.78
C SER A 244 22.96 30.00 -29.28
N THR A 245 23.42 29.79 -30.51
CA THR A 245 23.57 28.50 -31.23
C THR A 245 24.46 27.45 -30.54
N GLU A 246 24.76 27.61 -29.24
CA GLU A 246 25.74 26.81 -28.49
C GLU A 246 25.18 26.15 -27.21
N GLN A 247 23.92 26.39 -26.80
CA GLN A 247 23.36 25.76 -25.60
C GLN A 247 22.62 24.45 -25.93
N VAL A 248 23.09 23.33 -25.36
CA VAL A 248 22.48 22.01 -25.48
C VAL A 248 21.27 21.92 -24.54
N HIS A 249 20.05 21.85 -25.09
CA HIS A 249 18.82 21.69 -24.32
C HIS A 249 18.05 20.44 -24.77
N PRO A 250 17.19 19.86 -23.90
CA PRO A 250 16.33 18.77 -24.32
C PRO A 250 15.32 19.25 -25.37
N GLY A 251 15.19 18.51 -26.48
CA GLY A 251 14.11 18.73 -27.44
C GLY A 251 12.75 18.22 -26.96
N PRO A 252 11.68 18.39 -27.77
CA PRO A 252 10.32 17.99 -27.45
C PRO A 252 10.20 16.52 -27.02
N ARG A 253 9.45 16.27 -25.94
CA ARG A 253 9.29 14.91 -25.40
C ARG A 253 8.07 14.73 -24.51
N ALA A 254 7.48 13.55 -24.60
CA ALA A 254 6.41 13.06 -23.73
C ALA A 254 6.78 11.68 -23.14
N CYS A 255 6.05 11.28 -22.09
CA CYS A 255 6.20 10.01 -21.37
C CYS A 255 7.63 9.75 -20.84
N HIS A 256 8.35 10.83 -20.57
CA HIS A 256 9.69 10.85 -20.00
C HIS A 256 9.62 11.06 -18.47
N LYS A 257 10.76 10.99 -17.78
CA LYS A 257 10.80 11.22 -16.32
C LYS A 257 11.83 12.27 -15.93
N MET A 258 11.54 12.91 -14.79
CA MET A 258 12.34 13.96 -14.19
C MET A 258 12.45 13.75 -12.68
N VAL A 259 13.65 13.91 -12.10
CA VAL A 259 13.89 13.85 -10.65
C VAL A 259 14.71 15.04 -10.20
N PHE A 260 14.47 15.51 -8.98
CA PHE A 260 15.22 16.60 -8.33
C PHE A 260 16.17 16.01 -7.28
N ASP A 261 17.42 16.46 -7.28
CA ASP A 261 18.39 16.13 -6.24
C ASP A 261 18.42 17.21 -5.16
N ASP A 262 17.91 16.87 -3.97
CA ASP A 262 17.87 17.80 -2.83
C ASP A 262 19.27 18.23 -2.35
N ASN A 263 20.33 17.47 -2.66
CA ASN A 263 21.69 17.80 -2.23
C ASN A 263 22.37 18.84 -3.14
N THR A 264 22.25 18.68 -4.46
CA THR A 264 22.93 19.56 -5.42
C THR A 264 22.01 20.66 -5.97
N GLY A 265 20.69 20.45 -5.92
CA GLY A 265 19.72 21.27 -6.64
C GLY A 265 19.72 21.03 -8.15
N ASP A 266 20.27 19.93 -8.62
CA ASP A 266 20.23 19.57 -10.03
C ASP A 266 18.95 18.75 -10.34
N ILE A 267 18.42 18.93 -11.54
CA ILE A 267 17.29 18.18 -12.09
C ILE A 267 17.82 17.24 -13.17
N TYR A 268 17.44 15.97 -13.12
CA TYR A 268 17.84 14.96 -14.10
C TYR A 268 16.65 14.52 -14.94
N LEU A 269 16.85 14.35 -16.24
CA LEU A 269 15.80 14.12 -17.23
C LEU A 269 16.19 12.97 -18.18
N LEU A 270 15.32 11.97 -18.34
CA LEU A 270 15.58 10.79 -19.16
C LEU A 270 14.35 10.32 -19.92
N GLY A 271 14.60 9.78 -21.12
CA GLY A 271 13.64 9.11 -21.98
C GLY A 271 12.76 10.05 -22.80
N ARG A 272 11.96 9.44 -23.68
CA ARG A 272 10.93 10.08 -24.53
C ARG A 272 10.18 9.01 -25.31
N LEU A 273 8.91 9.27 -25.59
CA LEU A 273 8.18 8.62 -26.67
C LEU A 273 8.59 9.26 -28.00
N ASP A 274 8.96 8.47 -29.00
CA ASP A 274 9.26 8.98 -30.35
C ASP A 274 7.98 9.01 -31.17
N GLU A 275 7.60 10.19 -31.63
CA GLU A 275 6.46 10.35 -32.53
C GLU A 275 6.88 9.90 -33.92
N ARG A 276 6.12 8.98 -34.53
CA ARG A 276 6.27 8.71 -35.97
C ARG A 276 6.15 10.04 -36.68
N SER A 277 7.24 10.52 -37.26
CA SER A 277 7.20 11.58 -38.24
C SER A 277 6.37 11.10 -39.43
N SER A 278 5.07 11.43 -39.48
CA SER A 278 4.29 11.40 -40.71
C SER A 278 4.79 12.53 -41.61
N VAL A 279 6.01 12.36 -42.12
CA VAL A 279 6.53 13.18 -43.20
C VAL A 279 6.33 12.36 -44.45
N ASP A 280 5.32 12.74 -45.22
CA ASP A 280 5.16 12.27 -46.59
C ASP A 280 6.52 12.32 -47.30
N PRO A 281 6.94 11.25 -48.01
CA PRO A 281 8.17 11.31 -48.76
C PRO A 281 8.08 12.46 -49.77
N PRO A 282 9.15 13.26 -49.96
CA PRO A 282 9.10 14.39 -50.86
C PRO A 282 8.73 13.91 -52.26
N VAL A 283 7.62 14.42 -52.78
CA VAL A 283 7.16 14.25 -54.15
C VAL A 283 8.26 14.76 -55.08
N SER A 284 9.05 13.83 -55.63
CA SER A 284 9.96 14.12 -56.73
C SER A 284 9.12 14.17 -58.01
N GLN A 285 9.02 15.35 -58.60
CA GLN A 285 8.43 15.52 -59.93
C GLN A 285 9.29 14.82 -60.99
N PRO A 286 8.68 14.17 -62.00
CA PRO A 286 9.40 13.35 -62.96
C PRO A 286 9.95 14.17 -64.13
N THR A 287 11.24 13.99 -64.44
CA THR A 287 11.80 14.36 -65.75
C THR A 287 12.49 13.17 -66.39
N GLY A 288 11.76 12.49 -67.28
CA GLY A 288 12.19 12.10 -68.63
C GLY A 288 13.34 11.09 -68.85
N ALA A 289 12.94 9.88 -69.25
CA ALA A 289 13.52 8.97 -70.28
C ALA A 289 14.97 8.44 -70.06
N VAL A 290 15.38 7.21 -70.41
CA VAL A 290 15.01 6.30 -71.52
C VAL A 290 15.38 4.85 -71.13
N THR A 291 14.76 3.90 -71.85
CA THR A 291 14.74 2.42 -71.82
C THR A 291 16.05 1.62 -71.92
N ALA A 292 15.97 0.36 -71.42
CA ALA A 292 16.44 -0.94 -72.00
C ALA A 292 17.38 -1.76 -71.08
N VAL A 293 17.39 -3.10 -70.96
CA VAL A 293 16.66 -4.27 -71.50
C VAL A 293 17.20 -5.53 -70.74
N SER A 294 16.32 -6.52 -70.52
CA SER A 294 16.52 -8.00 -70.36
C SER A 294 17.41 -8.64 -69.26
N SER A 295 16.78 -9.55 -68.48
CA SER A 295 17.28 -10.81 -67.87
C SER A 295 17.66 -11.86 -68.95
N PRO A 296 18.11 -13.14 -68.70
CA PRO A 296 18.18 -13.99 -67.47
C PRO A 296 19.47 -14.90 -67.46
N PRO A 297 19.54 -16.19 -66.99
CA PRO A 297 18.88 -16.97 -65.91
C PRO A 297 19.85 -17.76 -64.95
N SER A 298 19.25 -18.29 -63.87
CA SER A 298 19.39 -19.59 -63.15
C SER A 298 20.65 -20.47 -63.26
N ASP A 299 21.15 -21.00 -62.12
CA ASP A 299 21.20 -22.46 -61.91
C ASP A 299 21.46 -22.91 -60.45
N VAL A 300 21.08 -24.17 -60.20
CA VAL A 300 20.81 -24.93 -58.97
C VAL A 300 22.01 -25.66 -58.32
N GLY A 301 21.84 -26.08 -57.05
CA GLY A 301 22.40 -27.32 -56.47
C GLY A 301 23.33 -27.12 -55.25
N GLU A 302 22.89 -27.39 -54.01
CA GLU A 302 22.82 -28.68 -53.26
C GLU A 302 24.06 -28.99 -52.39
N LEU A 303 23.83 -28.96 -51.05
CA LEU A 303 24.35 -29.74 -49.90
C LEU A 303 25.68 -30.52 -50.01
N ASP A 304 26.54 -30.46 -48.96
CA ASP A 304 26.67 -31.52 -47.92
C ASP A 304 27.73 -31.20 -46.83
N PHE A 305 27.55 -31.87 -45.68
CA PHE A 305 28.20 -31.90 -44.36
C PHE A 305 29.73 -32.10 -44.29
N SER A 306 30.36 -31.62 -43.18
CA SER A 306 30.96 -32.46 -42.10
C SER A 306 32.17 -31.82 -41.37
N ARG A 307 32.15 -31.89 -40.02
CA ARG A 307 33.28 -32.14 -39.07
C ARG A 307 34.45 -31.14 -38.99
N GLU A 308 35.15 -30.95 -37.87
CA GLU A 308 35.05 -31.16 -36.42
C GLU A 308 36.40 -30.64 -35.84
N TYR A 309 36.38 -30.05 -34.64
CA TYR A 309 37.48 -29.98 -33.64
C TYR A 309 38.82 -29.25 -33.93
N SER A 310 39.06 -28.14 -33.21
CA SER A 310 39.92 -28.09 -31.99
C SER A 310 40.84 -26.86 -31.81
N THR A 311 40.84 -26.39 -30.56
CA THR A 311 41.93 -25.82 -29.73
C THR A 311 42.40 -24.36 -29.91
N GLU A 312 42.24 -23.61 -28.80
CA GLU A 312 42.76 -22.30 -28.39
C GLU A 312 44.32 -22.21 -28.29
N PRO A 313 44.94 -21.19 -27.63
CA PRO A 313 44.86 -19.72 -27.75
C PRO A 313 46.27 -19.12 -27.98
N GLN A 314 46.40 -17.83 -28.37
CA GLN A 314 47.41 -16.91 -27.79
C GLN A 314 47.33 -15.46 -28.30
N SER A 315 47.71 -14.58 -27.38
CA SER A 315 47.65 -13.12 -27.30
C SER A 315 48.59 -12.33 -28.20
N ALA A 316 48.15 -11.14 -28.66
CA ALA A 316 48.98 -9.92 -28.74
C ALA A 316 48.12 -8.65 -28.98
N LEU A 317 48.27 -7.65 -28.10
CA LEU A 317 48.06 -6.21 -28.35
C LEU A 317 49.46 -5.56 -28.53
N PRO A 318 49.61 -4.27 -28.92
CA PRO A 318 48.76 -3.36 -29.71
C PRO A 318 49.56 -2.64 -30.83
N THR A 319 48.89 -1.92 -31.74
CA THR A 319 49.37 -0.61 -32.29
C THR A 319 48.25 0.05 -33.08
N GLY A 320 48.00 1.34 -32.80
CA GLY A 320 46.88 2.09 -33.35
C GLY A 320 47.17 2.78 -34.69
N ALA A 321 46.09 3.10 -35.41
CA ALA A 321 46.00 4.28 -36.27
C ALA A 321 44.53 4.52 -36.71
N SER A 322 44.08 5.75 -36.44
CA SER A 322 43.18 6.59 -37.25
C SER A 322 41.84 6.04 -37.75
N SER A 323 40.80 6.43 -37.01
CA SER A 323 39.55 7.05 -37.49
C SER A 323 39.32 7.15 -39.02
N SER A 324 38.37 6.35 -39.51
CA SER A 324 37.39 6.82 -40.48
C SER A 324 36.09 6.05 -40.28
N SER A 325 35.11 6.73 -39.68
CA SER A 325 33.76 6.24 -39.46
C SER A 325 33.04 6.09 -40.80
N ALA A 326 32.86 4.84 -41.24
CA ALA A 326 31.88 4.53 -42.28
C ALA A 326 30.48 4.66 -41.67
N PHE A 327 29.79 5.75 -42.02
CA PHE A 327 28.39 5.98 -41.72
C PHE A 327 27.53 4.89 -42.37
N THR A 328 26.87 4.09 -41.54
CA THR A 328 25.66 3.36 -41.95
C THR A 328 24.46 4.18 -41.48
N SER A 329 23.66 4.67 -42.42
CA SER A 329 22.39 5.33 -42.14
C SER A 329 21.35 4.30 -41.68
N GLY A 330 21.36 3.97 -40.39
CA GLY A 330 20.23 3.40 -39.68
C GLY A 330 19.70 4.45 -38.71
N ALA A 331 18.39 4.68 -38.67
CA ALA A 331 17.79 5.63 -37.74
C ALA A 331 18.24 5.30 -36.30
N ALA A 332 19.11 6.13 -35.73
CA ALA A 332 19.54 5.96 -34.36
C ALA A 332 18.43 6.50 -33.46
N PHE A 333 17.99 5.70 -32.48
CA PHE A 333 17.09 6.11 -31.42
C PHE A 333 17.93 6.37 -30.14
N PRO A 334 18.71 7.48 -30.08
CA PRO A 334 19.62 7.73 -28.96
C PRO A 334 18.85 7.94 -27.65
N SER A 335 19.32 7.31 -26.58
CA SER A 335 18.82 7.52 -25.23
C SER A 335 19.58 8.66 -24.56
N GLU A 336 19.16 9.89 -24.83
CA GLU A 336 19.81 11.07 -24.26
C GLU A 336 19.49 11.25 -22.77
N PHE A 337 20.49 11.67 -21.99
CA PHE A 337 20.35 11.96 -20.56
C PHE A 337 20.83 13.37 -20.24
N PHE A 338 19.96 14.18 -19.63
CA PHE A 338 20.21 15.60 -19.39
C PHE A 338 20.20 15.94 -17.90
N ARG A 339 20.87 17.04 -17.58
CA ARG A 339 20.88 17.70 -16.27
C ARG A 339 20.58 19.18 -16.41
N TYR A 340 19.71 19.72 -15.56
CA TYR A 340 19.48 21.15 -15.40
C TYR A 340 19.94 21.62 -14.03
N LYS A 341 20.61 22.76 -13.97
CA LYS A 341 21.13 23.33 -12.72
C LYS A 341 20.19 24.42 -12.21
N THR A 342 19.56 24.24 -11.05
CA THR A 342 18.67 25.27 -10.47
C THR A 342 19.44 26.33 -9.69
N ARG A 343 20.65 26.01 -9.21
CA ARG A 343 21.45 26.85 -8.32
C ARG A 343 22.95 26.77 -8.61
N GLY A 344 23.71 27.67 -7.99
CA GLY A 344 25.16 27.82 -8.17
C GLY A 344 25.55 28.63 -9.41
N ASP A 345 26.84 28.65 -9.74
CA ASP A 345 27.42 29.52 -10.79
C ASP A 345 26.87 29.26 -12.20
N LYS A 346 26.29 28.08 -12.43
CA LYS A 346 25.69 27.65 -13.70
C LYS A 346 24.16 27.53 -13.62
N ALA A 347 23.52 28.16 -12.62
CA ALA A 347 22.07 28.15 -12.49
C ALA A 347 21.39 28.60 -13.80
N GLY A 348 20.31 27.93 -14.18
CA GLY A 348 19.57 28.22 -15.41
C GLY A 348 20.06 27.48 -16.65
N THR A 349 21.05 26.59 -16.55
CA THR A 349 21.65 25.92 -17.71
C THR A 349 21.33 24.43 -17.78
N TRP A 350 21.17 23.93 -19.01
CA TRP A 350 21.10 22.50 -19.33
C TRP A 350 22.47 21.96 -19.73
N GLU A 351 22.70 20.69 -19.41
CA GLU A 351 23.89 19.93 -19.75
C GLU A 351 23.48 18.54 -20.23
N LEU A 352 24.04 18.10 -21.36
CA LEU A 352 23.89 16.74 -21.86
C LEU A 352 24.95 15.85 -21.22
N LEU A 353 24.50 14.94 -20.36
CA LEU A 353 25.37 13.99 -19.65
C LEU A 353 25.75 12.79 -20.51
N SER A 354 24.80 12.29 -21.32
CA SER A 354 25.04 11.19 -22.25
C SER A 354 24.23 11.37 -23.53
N ARG A 355 24.87 11.10 -24.67
CA ARG A 355 24.21 11.06 -25.99
C ARG A 355 23.43 9.76 -26.21
N ASP A 356 23.85 8.68 -25.57
CA ASP A 356 23.16 7.40 -25.63
C ASP A 356 23.53 6.55 -24.41
N THR A 357 22.63 6.53 -23.42
CA THR A 357 22.84 5.75 -22.19
C THR A 357 22.99 4.26 -22.46
N SER A 358 22.42 3.73 -23.56
CA SER A 358 22.53 2.31 -23.90
C SER A 358 23.98 1.89 -24.17
N GLY A 359 24.74 2.76 -24.85
CA GLY A 359 26.16 2.52 -25.14
C GLY A 359 27.06 2.61 -23.91
N GLU A 360 26.58 3.21 -22.82
CA GLU A 360 27.31 3.42 -21.58
C GLU A 360 26.93 2.40 -20.48
N GLY A 361 26.17 1.35 -20.82
CA GLY A 361 25.69 0.35 -19.87
C GLY A 361 24.44 0.77 -19.09
N GLY A 362 23.80 1.86 -19.50
CA GLY A 362 22.51 2.33 -19.01
C GLY A 362 21.31 1.82 -19.84
N PRO A 363 20.11 2.37 -19.59
CA PRO A 363 18.91 1.96 -20.31
C PRO A 363 18.95 2.35 -21.79
N PRO A 364 18.31 1.57 -22.69
CA PRO A 364 18.00 2.02 -24.04
C PRO A 364 16.92 3.12 -24.01
N LEU A 365 16.67 3.74 -25.16
CA LEU A 365 15.63 4.76 -25.26
C LEU A 365 14.28 4.13 -24.87
N THR A 366 13.64 4.69 -23.84
CA THR A 366 12.44 4.14 -23.23
C THR A 366 11.45 5.22 -22.83
N PHE A 367 10.16 4.89 -22.81
CA PHE A 367 9.08 5.75 -22.34
C PHE A 367 8.19 5.01 -21.34
N ASP A 368 7.46 5.77 -20.53
CA ASP A 368 6.62 5.26 -19.42
C ASP A 368 7.39 4.36 -18.42
N HIS A 369 8.71 4.51 -18.39
CA HIS A 369 9.59 4.01 -17.34
C HIS A 369 9.36 4.80 -16.04
N GLN A 370 9.95 4.36 -14.94
CA GLN A 370 9.99 5.14 -13.71
C GLN A 370 11.43 5.47 -13.34
N MET A 371 11.61 6.62 -12.68
CA MET A 371 12.90 7.13 -12.25
C MET A 371 12.77 7.71 -10.84
N VAL A 372 13.65 7.32 -9.93
CA VAL A 372 13.73 7.84 -8.55
C VAL A 372 15.17 8.13 -8.19
N LEU A 373 15.41 9.05 -7.25
CA LEU A 373 16.74 9.43 -6.79
C LEU A 373 16.86 9.15 -5.29
N ASP A 374 17.94 8.48 -4.89
CA ASP A 374 18.36 8.39 -3.49
C ASP A 374 19.41 9.48 -3.21
N PRO A 375 19.06 10.55 -2.48
CA PRO A 375 19.99 11.64 -2.23
C PRO A 375 21.14 11.19 -1.33
N LYS A 376 20.95 10.20 -0.44
CA LYS A 376 22.01 9.74 0.47
C LYS A 376 23.12 9.01 -0.27
N SER A 377 22.75 8.13 -1.21
CA SER A 377 23.71 7.38 -2.03
C SER A 377 24.09 8.10 -3.33
N GLN A 378 23.48 9.27 -3.61
CA GLN A 378 23.68 10.03 -4.85
C GLN A 378 23.53 9.13 -6.09
N THR A 379 22.46 8.33 -6.09
CA THR A 379 22.21 7.33 -7.12
C THR A 379 20.78 7.46 -7.65
N ILE A 380 20.65 7.48 -8.97
CA ILE A 380 19.37 7.45 -9.68
C ILE A 380 19.06 6.01 -10.05
N TYR A 381 17.83 5.56 -9.81
CA TYR A 381 17.33 4.25 -10.21
C TYR A 381 16.27 4.39 -11.29
N VAL A 382 16.39 3.60 -12.36
CA VAL A 382 15.50 3.60 -13.52
C VAL A 382 14.97 2.19 -13.74
N TYR A 383 13.66 2.04 -13.87
CA TYR A 383 13.04 0.73 -14.10
C TYR A 383 11.95 0.76 -15.16
N GLY A 384 11.92 -0.28 -15.99
CA GLY A 384 10.82 -0.57 -16.90
C GLY A 384 10.66 0.43 -18.04
N GLY A 385 9.45 0.49 -18.59
CA GLY A 385 9.12 1.25 -19.80
C GLY A 385 9.27 0.42 -21.07
N ARG A 386 8.65 0.87 -22.16
CA ARG A 386 8.78 0.24 -23.49
C ARG A 386 9.98 0.83 -24.23
N VAL A 387 10.76 -0.04 -24.84
CA VAL A 387 11.93 0.33 -25.65
C VAL A 387 11.48 0.91 -26.98
N VAL A 388 12.11 2.00 -27.40
CA VAL A 388 11.89 2.64 -28.69
C VAL A 388 13.02 2.23 -29.63
N ASP A 389 12.73 1.32 -30.56
CA ASP A 389 13.69 0.81 -31.55
C ASP A 389 13.12 0.81 -32.99
N GLY A 390 11.97 1.45 -33.18
CA GLY A 390 11.24 1.49 -34.45
C GLY A 390 10.41 0.23 -34.76
N LYS A 391 10.51 -0.84 -33.96
CA LYS A 391 9.79 -2.11 -34.14
C LYS A 391 8.63 -2.21 -33.15
N TRP A 392 7.56 -1.50 -33.44
CA TRP A 392 6.40 -1.36 -32.54
C TRP A 392 5.60 -2.66 -32.32
N ASP A 393 5.66 -3.60 -33.27
CA ASP A 393 4.93 -4.87 -33.23
C ASP A 393 5.44 -5.84 -32.16
N ASP A 394 6.73 -5.71 -31.81
CA ASP A 394 7.41 -6.51 -30.80
C ASP A 394 7.53 -5.71 -29.49
N SER A 395 6.74 -6.06 -28.48
CA SER A 395 6.86 -5.44 -27.16
C SER A 395 8.18 -5.76 -26.48
N LYS A 396 9.10 -4.80 -26.50
CA LYS A 396 10.35 -4.82 -25.74
C LYS A 396 10.27 -3.90 -24.53
N TYR A 397 10.75 -4.40 -23.40
CA TYR A 397 10.74 -3.67 -22.14
C TYR A 397 12.17 -3.43 -21.65
N SER A 398 12.38 -2.30 -20.98
CA SER A 398 13.67 -1.97 -20.36
C SER A 398 13.78 -2.59 -18.95
N GLY A 399 15.01 -2.84 -18.50
CA GLY A 399 15.33 -3.46 -17.20
C GLY A 399 15.47 -2.46 -16.03
N LEU A 400 16.18 -2.89 -14.99
CA LEU A 400 16.53 -2.07 -13.82
C LEU A 400 17.98 -1.57 -13.92
N TYR A 401 18.18 -0.27 -13.80
CA TYR A 401 19.48 0.38 -13.89
C TYR A 401 19.68 1.32 -12.71
N SER A 402 20.95 1.53 -12.36
CA SER A 402 21.35 2.61 -11.48
C SER A 402 22.40 3.50 -12.14
N TYR A 403 22.34 4.81 -11.88
CA TYR A 403 23.34 5.79 -12.27
C TYR A 403 23.92 6.45 -11.03
N ASN A 404 25.22 6.28 -10.82
CA ASN A 404 25.91 6.96 -9.73
C ASN A 404 26.28 8.37 -10.20
N ILE A 405 25.72 9.38 -9.54
CA ILE A 405 25.90 10.79 -9.91
C ILE A 405 27.36 11.22 -9.71
N THR A 406 27.98 10.78 -8.62
CA THR A 406 29.35 11.16 -8.25
C THR A 406 30.39 10.60 -9.22
N THR A 407 30.23 9.35 -9.66
CA THR A 407 31.17 8.71 -10.60
C THR A 407 30.76 8.85 -12.06
N SER A 408 29.54 9.34 -12.33
CA SER A 408 28.94 9.44 -13.67
C SER A 408 28.92 8.10 -14.42
N GLN A 409 28.57 7.02 -13.72
CA GLN A 409 28.57 5.67 -14.29
C GLN A 409 27.20 5.00 -14.16
N TRP A 410 26.79 4.35 -15.25
CA TRP A 410 25.64 3.45 -15.28
C TRP A 410 26.04 2.05 -14.83
N ARG A 411 25.08 1.36 -14.21
CA ARG A 411 25.17 -0.05 -13.86
C ARG A 411 23.81 -0.71 -14.06
N THR A 412 23.79 -1.81 -14.79
CA THR A 412 22.63 -2.70 -14.82
C THR A 412 22.53 -3.44 -13.49
N LEU A 413 21.36 -3.34 -12.84
CA LEU A 413 21.05 -4.12 -11.66
C LEU A 413 20.37 -5.43 -12.08
N PRO A 414 20.53 -6.51 -11.29
CA PRO A 414 19.86 -7.77 -11.59
C PRO A 414 18.34 -7.55 -11.66
N CYS A 415 17.78 -7.65 -12.86
CA CYS A 415 16.34 -7.68 -13.08
C CYS A 415 16.00 -9.08 -13.62
N PRO A 416 15.30 -9.93 -12.85
CA PRO A 416 15.23 -11.36 -13.13
C PRO A 416 14.28 -11.80 -14.26
N ASP A 417 13.75 -10.90 -15.08
CA ASP A 417 12.88 -11.27 -16.22
C ASP A 417 13.60 -12.22 -17.20
N SER A 418 14.94 -12.23 -17.19
CA SER A 418 15.79 -13.12 -17.98
C SER A 418 16.60 -14.16 -17.18
N GLN A 419 16.49 -14.19 -15.83
CA GLN A 419 17.34 -15.02 -14.96
C GLN A 419 16.61 -16.08 -14.14
N ASN A 420 15.34 -16.38 -14.40
CA ASN A 420 14.69 -17.56 -13.83
C ASN A 420 14.71 -17.61 -12.29
N MET A 421 14.77 -16.46 -11.62
CA MET A 421 14.72 -16.33 -10.16
C MET A 421 13.31 -15.95 -9.72
N HIS A 422 12.73 -16.67 -8.77
CA HIS A 422 11.42 -16.36 -8.17
C HIS A 422 11.59 -15.95 -6.70
N PRO A 423 10.97 -14.85 -6.24
CA PRO A 423 10.12 -13.93 -6.99
C PRO A 423 10.92 -13.04 -7.97
N CYS A 424 10.34 -12.78 -9.14
CA CYS A 424 10.84 -11.81 -10.11
C CYS A 424 9.88 -10.63 -10.22
N ILE A 425 10.39 -9.48 -10.66
CA ILE A 425 9.54 -8.33 -11.00
C ILE A 425 9.36 -8.33 -12.53
N PRO A 426 8.16 -8.67 -13.06
CA PRO A 426 7.86 -8.61 -14.48
C PRO A 426 8.22 -7.26 -15.12
N SER A 427 8.93 -7.25 -16.25
CA SER A 427 9.15 -6.00 -16.99
C SER A 427 7.82 -5.42 -17.47
N ARG A 428 7.67 -4.10 -17.39
CA ARG A 428 6.37 -3.42 -17.51
C ARG A 428 6.53 -1.93 -17.80
N PHE A 429 5.47 -1.27 -18.25
CA PHE A 429 5.43 0.19 -18.46
C PHE A 429 4.16 0.81 -17.84
N GLY A 430 4.20 2.13 -17.61
CA GLY A 430 3.09 2.86 -16.99
C GLY A 430 2.78 2.43 -15.55
N HIS A 431 3.72 1.73 -14.92
CA HIS A 431 3.68 1.28 -13.53
C HIS A 431 4.11 2.41 -12.57
N SER A 432 4.01 2.15 -11.26
CA SER A 432 4.54 3.04 -10.22
C SER A 432 5.80 2.45 -9.59
N MET A 433 6.82 3.29 -9.35
CA MET A 433 8.02 2.95 -8.60
C MET A 433 8.32 4.05 -7.59
N LEU A 434 8.57 3.68 -6.33
CA LEU A 434 8.82 4.60 -5.22
C LEU A 434 10.00 4.11 -4.38
N LEU A 435 10.80 5.03 -3.86
CA LEU A 435 11.91 4.73 -2.95
C LEU A 435 11.50 4.98 -1.50
N GLU A 436 11.63 3.96 -0.64
CA GLU A 436 11.65 4.11 0.81
C GLU A 436 13.10 4.41 1.27
N PRO A 437 13.42 5.67 1.62
CA PRO A 437 14.79 6.09 1.87
C PRO A 437 15.38 5.58 3.19
N ALA A 438 14.56 5.13 4.15
CA ALA A 438 15.05 4.61 5.42
C ALA A 438 15.68 3.22 5.25
N THR A 439 15.05 2.36 4.43
CA THR A 439 15.48 0.98 4.20
C THR A 439 16.11 0.76 2.82
N GLN A 440 16.21 1.80 2.00
CA GLN A 440 16.66 1.72 0.60
C GLN A 440 15.92 0.62 -0.16
N THR A 441 14.59 0.66 -0.10
CA THR A 441 13.72 -0.33 -0.75
C THR A 441 12.90 0.34 -1.84
N LEU A 442 12.87 -0.24 -3.03
CA LEU A 442 11.99 0.18 -4.11
C LEU A 442 10.67 -0.57 -4.03
N PHE A 443 9.55 0.13 -3.95
CA PHE A 443 8.24 -0.45 -4.24
C PHE A 443 7.96 -0.35 -5.73
N ILE A 444 7.60 -1.45 -6.38
CA ILE A 444 7.26 -1.52 -7.80
C ILE A 444 5.93 -2.25 -7.95
N PHE A 445 4.95 -1.62 -8.59
CA PHE A 445 3.59 -2.17 -8.65
C PHE A 445 2.76 -1.66 -9.83
N ALA A 446 1.77 -2.46 -10.19
CA ALA A 446 0.81 -2.20 -11.26
C ALA A 446 1.46 -1.95 -12.64
N GLY A 447 0.77 -1.22 -13.52
CA GLY A 447 1.19 -0.93 -14.89
C GLY A 447 0.66 -1.96 -15.88
N GLN A 448 1.28 -2.00 -17.05
CA GLN A 448 0.91 -2.90 -18.12
C GLN A 448 2.10 -3.75 -18.54
N ARG A 449 1.82 -5.03 -18.80
CA ARG A 449 2.69 -5.94 -19.53
C ARG A 449 1.85 -6.66 -20.56
N ASP A 450 2.30 -6.60 -21.80
CA ASP A 450 1.60 -7.10 -22.98
C ASP A 450 0.20 -6.49 -23.04
N ASP A 451 -0.84 -7.31 -23.16
CA ASP A 451 -2.23 -6.86 -23.13
C ASP A 451 -2.85 -6.89 -21.72
N GLY A 452 -2.07 -7.14 -20.67
CA GLY A 452 -2.56 -7.25 -19.29
C GLY A 452 -2.27 -6.00 -18.46
N TYR A 453 -3.28 -5.48 -17.76
CA TYR A 453 -3.04 -4.57 -16.63
C TYR A 453 -2.72 -5.39 -15.39
N LEU A 454 -1.73 -4.94 -14.64
CA LEU A 454 -1.21 -5.64 -13.48
C LEU A 454 -1.78 -5.04 -12.19
N ALA A 455 -2.01 -5.92 -11.21
CA ALA A 455 -2.37 -5.56 -9.84
C ALA A 455 -1.41 -6.22 -8.84
N ASP A 456 -0.18 -6.48 -9.25
CA ASP A 456 0.89 -7.05 -8.42
C ASP A 456 1.69 -5.94 -7.72
N MET A 457 2.42 -6.29 -6.67
CA MET A 457 3.29 -5.35 -5.96
C MET A 457 4.49 -6.08 -5.35
N TYR A 458 5.66 -5.49 -5.57
CA TYR A 458 6.95 -6.01 -5.14
C TYR A 458 7.72 -4.96 -4.33
N ALA A 459 8.55 -5.46 -3.42
CA ALA A 459 9.59 -4.70 -2.74
C ALA A 459 10.97 -5.21 -3.18
N TYR A 460 11.84 -4.30 -3.62
CA TYR A 460 13.23 -4.58 -3.98
C TYR A 460 14.16 -3.88 -3.00
N HIS A 461 14.79 -4.65 -2.11
CA HIS A 461 15.76 -4.13 -1.17
C HIS A 461 17.11 -3.94 -1.86
N ILE A 462 17.49 -2.69 -2.11
CA ILE A 462 18.65 -2.32 -2.94
C ILE A 462 19.97 -2.88 -2.38
N PRO A 463 20.29 -2.77 -1.07
CA PRO A 463 21.60 -3.20 -0.56
C PRO A 463 21.87 -4.69 -0.73
N SER A 464 20.85 -5.54 -0.58
CA SER A 464 20.99 -7.00 -0.72
C SER A 464 20.57 -7.53 -2.10
N GLY A 465 19.91 -6.72 -2.92
CA GLY A 465 19.30 -7.16 -4.18
C GLY A 465 18.11 -8.11 -3.99
N THR A 466 17.52 -8.16 -2.79
CA THR A 466 16.43 -9.09 -2.46
C THR A 466 15.09 -8.58 -2.98
N ILE A 467 14.34 -9.44 -3.65
CA ILE A 467 12.96 -9.19 -4.10
C ILE A 467 11.99 -9.90 -3.15
N THR A 468 10.94 -9.19 -2.74
CA THR A 468 9.82 -9.74 -2.00
C THR A 468 8.54 -9.44 -2.74
N GLU A 469 7.78 -10.48 -3.07
CA GLU A 469 6.41 -10.32 -3.57
C GLU A 469 5.49 -9.98 -2.39
N LEU A 470 4.91 -8.79 -2.41
CA LEU A 470 3.97 -8.35 -1.39
C LEU A 470 2.55 -8.79 -1.75
N PHE A 471 2.21 -8.67 -3.03
CA PHE A 471 0.92 -9.11 -3.56
C PHE A 471 1.10 -9.66 -4.97
N ALA A 472 0.68 -10.91 -5.21
CA ALA A 472 0.46 -11.41 -6.56
C ALA A 472 -0.73 -10.69 -7.24
N ASN A 473 -1.74 -10.31 -6.44
CA ASN A 473 -2.84 -9.46 -6.84
C ASN A 473 -3.38 -8.69 -5.63
N PHE A 474 -3.10 -7.40 -5.50
CA PHE A 474 -3.60 -6.58 -4.40
C PHE A 474 -5.09 -6.29 -4.49
N SER A 475 -5.73 -6.44 -5.66
CA SER A 475 -7.18 -6.24 -5.81
C SER A 475 -7.95 -7.27 -4.99
N THR A 476 -7.49 -8.52 -4.95
CA THR A 476 -8.10 -9.58 -4.14
C THR A 476 -7.85 -9.40 -2.64
N ALA A 477 -6.81 -8.63 -2.28
CA ALA A 477 -6.50 -8.22 -0.92
C ALA A 477 -7.20 -6.91 -0.48
N GLY A 478 -8.21 -6.45 -1.25
CA GLY A 478 -8.99 -5.25 -0.94
C GLY A 478 -8.35 -3.93 -1.40
N GLY A 479 -7.35 -3.98 -2.28
CA GLY A 479 -6.74 -2.84 -2.95
C GLY A 479 -7.46 -2.41 -4.23
N PRO A 480 -6.89 -1.44 -4.99
CA PRO A 480 -7.45 -1.00 -6.26
C PRO A 480 -7.48 -2.11 -7.30
N ASN A 481 -8.32 -1.94 -8.33
CA ASN A 481 -8.28 -2.76 -9.53
C ASN A 481 -6.96 -2.55 -10.28
N ALA A 482 -6.59 -3.53 -11.12
CA ALA A 482 -5.46 -3.41 -12.04
C ALA A 482 -5.58 -2.14 -12.90
N SER A 483 -4.53 -1.31 -12.89
CA SER A 483 -4.58 -0.01 -13.56
C SER A 483 -3.28 0.35 -14.28
N PHE A 484 -3.43 1.13 -15.35
CA PHE A 484 -2.35 1.60 -16.20
C PHE A 484 -2.21 3.12 -16.10
N THR A 485 -0.97 3.61 -16.14
CA THR A 485 -0.59 5.03 -15.92
C THR A 485 -0.98 5.62 -14.57
N GLN A 486 -1.23 4.77 -13.57
CA GLN A 486 -1.38 5.25 -12.20
C GLN A 486 -0.13 6.02 -11.74
N ARG A 487 -0.38 6.98 -10.86
CA ARG A 487 0.68 7.76 -10.21
C ARG A 487 0.61 7.55 -8.72
N ALA A 488 1.79 7.44 -8.13
CA ALA A 488 1.92 7.27 -6.69
C ALA A 488 3.01 8.17 -6.15
N VAL A 489 2.90 8.49 -4.87
CA VAL A 489 3.89 9.20 -4.06
C VAL A 489 3.93 8.55 -2.69
N ILE A 490 5.04 8.72 -1.98
CA ILE A 490 5.30 8.06 -0.70
C ILE A 490 5.53 9.12 0.39
N ASP A 491 4.96 8.88 1.56
CA ASP A 491 5.29 9.57 2.81
C ASP A 491 6.00 8.58 3.74
N PRO A 492 7.35 8.59 3.77
CA PRO A 492 8.14 7.70 4.62
C PRO A 492 7.91 7.91 6.11
N GLU A 493 7.50 9.11 6.54
CA GLU A 493 7.27 9.42 7.96
C GLU A 493 6.01 8.74 8.49
N LEU A 494 4.96 8.70 7.66
CA LEU A 494 3.70 8.03 7.99
C LEU A 494 3.67 6.56 7.54
N GLN A 495 4.67 6.15 6.75
CA GLN A 495 4.76 4.86 6.06
C GLN A 495 3.52 4.60 5.18
N GLU A 496 3.17 5.60 4.38
CA GLU A 496 2.00 5.60 3.50
C GLU A 496 2.40 5.84 2.05
N ILE A 497 1.76 5.12 1.13
CA ILE A 497 1.83 5.35 -0.31
C ILE A 497 0.45 5.85 -0.74
N TYR A 498 0.42 7.02 -1.38
CA TYR A 498 -0.80 7.61 -1.94
C TYR A 498 -0.85 7.30 -3.43
N VAL A 499 -1.96 6.72 -3.89
CA VAL A 499 -2.14 6.23 -5.26
C VAL A 499 -3.34 6.89 -5.91
N LEU A 500 -3.11 7.52 -7.07
CA LEU A 500 -4.13 8.00 -7.99
C LEU A 500 -4.18 7.03 -9.17
N CYS A 501 -5.27 6.27 -9.28
CA CYS A 501 -5.45 5.30 -10.34
C CYS A 501 -5.61 5.98 -11.71
N GLY A 502 -5.14 5.31 -12.76
CA GLY A 502 -5.31 5.74 -14.14
C GLY A 502 -6.41 4.95 -14.84
N LEU A 503 -6.09 4.43 -16.03
CA LEU A 503 -7.01 3.60 -16.81
C LEU A 503 -7.19 2.22 -16.15
N THR A 504 -8.43 1.76 -16.04
CA THR A 504 -8.74 0.37 -15.67
C THR A 504 -9.32 -0.36 -16.88
N ARG A 505 -9.17 -1.69 -16.93
CA ARG A 505 -9.81 -2.53 -17.95
C ARG A 505 -11.02 -3.22 -17.35
N GLY A 506 -12.11 -3.27 -18.12
CA GLY A 506 -13.24 -4.14 -17.81
C GLY A 506 -12.92 -5.62 -18.13
N PRO A 507 -13.95 -6.48 -18.22
CA PRO A 507 -13.80 -7.88 -18.61
C PRO A 507 -13.03 -8.07 -19.93
N PRO A 508 -12.43 -9.25 -20.17
CA PRO A 508 -11.68 -9.53 -21.40
C PRO A 508 -12.48 -9.16 -22.66
N GLY A 509 -11.88 -8.34 -23.53
CA GLY A 509 -12.52 -7.83 -24.75
C GLY A 509 -13.21 -6.46 -24.62
N SER A 510 -13.20 -5.84 -23.44
CA SER A 510 -13.72 -4.46 -23.25
C SER A 510 -12.64 -3.38 -23.42
N LEU A 511 -13.07 -2.18 -23.79
CA LEU A 511 -12.21 -1.00 -23.88
C LEU A 511 -11.72 -0.57 -22.48
N SER A 512 -10.60 0.14 -22.44
CA SER A 512 -10.09 0.73 -21.20
C SER A 512 -10.98 1.92 -20.80
N VAL A 513 -11.31 2.02 -19.51
CA VAL A 513 -12.26 3.01 -18.98
C VAL A 513 -11.60 3.83 -17.87
N LEU A 514 -11.97 5.11 -17.79
CA LEU A 514 -11.72 5.93 -16.61
C LEU A 514 -12.87 5.75 -15.62
N GLU A 515 -12.57 5.28 -14.42
CA GLU A 515 -13.58 5.19 -13.37
C GLU A 515 -14.08 6.59 -13.00
N LYS A 516 -15.40 6.81 -13.08
CA LYS A 516 -16.03 8.11 -12.81
C LYS A 516 -15.75 8.63 -11.40
N ASP A 517 -15.63 7.72 -10.43
CA ASP A 517 -15.39 8.07 -9.03
C ASP A 517 -13.91 8.28 -8.69
N SER A 518 -13.00 8.23 -9.69
CA SER A 518 -11.54 8.42 -9.55
C SER A 518 -10.97 7.80 -8.27
N PRO A 519 -10.82 6.47 -8.19
CA PRO A 519 -10.55 5.80 -6.93
C PRO A 519 -9.14 6.14 -6.44
N TYR A 520 -9.06 6.96 -5.40
CA TYR A 520 -7.82 7.30 -4.72
C TYR A 520 -7.60 6.34 -3.56
N TRP A 521 -6.35 5.92 -3.33
CA TRP A 521 -6.02 4.92 -2.32
C TRP A 521 -4.83 5.31 -1.46
N VAL A 522 -4.85 4.86 -0.21
CA VAL A 522 -3.69 4.83 0.68
C VAL A 522 -3.29 3.37 0.89
N TYR A 523 -2.01 3.08 0.69
CA TYR A 523 -1.39 1.84 1.13
C TYR A 523 -0.47 2.13 2.31
N ARG A 524 -0.78 1.56 3.47
CA ARG A 524 0.00 1.73 4.70
C ARG A 524 0.82 0.48 4.98
N TYR A 525 2.13 0.64 5.17
CA TYR A 525 3.04 -0.46 5.48
C TYR A 525 3.73 -0.21 6.82
N LYS A 526 3.96 -1.26 7.62
CA LYS A 526 4.82 -1.16 8.80
C LYS A 526 6.29 -1.42 8.44
N ARG A 527 6.49 -2.32 7.48
CA ARG A 527 7.77 -2.75 6.95
C ARG A 527 7.66 -2.93 5.45
N PRO A 528 8.69 -2.57 4.66
CA PRO A 528 8.65 -2.70 3.22
C PRO A 528 8.61 -4.14 2.69
N ASP A 529 9.11 -5.10 3.47
CA ASP A 529 9.17 -6.51 3.11
C ASP A 529 7.94 -7.33 3.54
N LEU A 530 6.91 -6.69 4.09
CA LEU A 530 5.66 -7.34 4.47
C LEU A 530 4.46 -6.68 3.77
N PRO A 531 3.43 -7.47 3.40
CA PRO A 531 2.19 -6.91 2.87
C PRO A 531 1.54 -5.94 3.88
N GLY A 532 1.26 -4.73 3.40
CA GLY A 532 0.57 -3.68 4.16
C GLY A 532 -0.95 -3.74 3.99
N LYS A 533 -1.63 -2.63 4.34
CA LYS A 533 -3.08 -2.50 4.25
C LYS A 533 -3.47 -1.43 3.25
N TRP A 534 -4.36 -1.78 2.32
CA TRP A 534 -5.02 -0.84 1.42
C TRP A 534 -6.23 -0.19 2.08
N THR A 535 -6.46 1.09 1.83
CA THR A 535 -7.63 1.83 2.29
C THR A 535 -8.06 2.84 1.23
N LYS A 536 -9.32 2.79 0.81
CA LYS A 536 -9.88 3.73 -0.17
C LYS A 536 -10.04 5.10 0.48
N ILE A 537 -9.56 6.14 -0.20
CA ILE A 537 -9.80 7.53 0.20
C ILE A 537 -11.22 7.93 -0.24
N ILE A 538 -12.00 8.47 0.68
CA ILE A 538 -13.37 8.89 0.38
C ILE A 538 -13.33 10.29 -0.23
N SER A 539 -14.05 10.50 -1.34
CA SER A 539 -14.31 11.85 -1.86
C SER A 539 -15.33 12.55 -0.96
N GLN A 540 -15.10 13.82 -0.61
CA GLN A 540 -16.03 14.57 0.23
C GLN A 540 -17.46 14.52 -0.35
N SER A 541 -18.43 14.18 0.49
CA SER A 541 -19.85 14.05 0.12
C SER A 541 -20.56 15.39 -0.06
N CYS A 542 -19.89 16.50 0.20
CA CYS A 542 -20.48 17.83 0.06
C CYS A 542 -20.36 18.30 -1.39
N ALA A 543 -21.48 18.27 -2.10
CA ALA A 543 -21.62 18.58 -3.54
C ALA A 543 -21.32 20.05 -3.95
N ALA A 544 -20.56 20.80 -3.15
CA ALA A 544 -20.31 22.23 -3.35
C ALA A 544 -18.89 22.56 -3.85
N GLU A 545 -17.88 21.76 -3.53
CA GLU A 545 -16.48 22.01 -3.91
C GLU A 545 -16.13 21.26 -5.22
N PRO A 546 -15.43 21.89 -6.18
CA PRO A 546 -15.08 21.22 -7.42
C PRO A 546 -14.02 20.14 -7.16
N ILE A 547 -14.22 18.95 -7.74
CA ILE A 547 -13.25 17.85 -7.70
C ILE A 547 -12.56 17.69 -9.05
N PRO A 548 -11.33 17.16 -9.10
CA PRO A 548 -10.67 16.89 -10.37
C PRO A 548 -11.41 15.84 -11.19
N HIS A 549 -11.53 16.08 -12.49
CA HIS A 549 -12.03 15.08 -13.43
C HIS A 549 -11.18 13.79 -13.44
N PRO A 550 -11.79 12.61 -13.63
CA PRO A 550 -11.06 11.38 -13.93
C PRO A 550 -10.10 11.57 -15.09
N ARG A 551 -8.86 11.09 -14.95
CA ARG A 551 -7.80 11.35 -15.93
C ARG A 551 -6.69 10.32 -15.89
N PHE A 552 -5.99 10.18 -17.01
CA PHE A 552 -4.75 9.41 -17.12
C PHE A 552 -3.61 10.27 -17.66
N ALA A 553 -2.38 9.75 -17.61
CA ALA A 553 -1.18 10.47 -18.05
C ALA A 553 -0.98 11.87 -17.39
N HIS A 554 -1.54 12.07 -16.20
CA HIS A 554 -1.28 13.21 -15.34
C HIS A 554 0.03 12.99 -14.56
N GLN A 555 0.51 14.02 -13.88
CA GLN A 555 1.68 13.91 -13.02
C GLN A 555 1.41 14.53 -11.64
N ILE A 556 2.03 13.94 -10.62
CA ILE A 556 1.92 14.40 -9.24
C ILE A 556 3.29 14.54 -8.58
N VAL A 557 3.35 15.41 -7.56
CA VAL A 557 4.49 15.56 -6.64
C VAL A 557 3.98 15.67 -5.21
N PHE A 558 4.79 15.25 -4.23
CA PHE A 558 4.44 15.26 -2.81
C PHE A 558 5.36 16.17 -2.01
N ASP A 559 4.75 17.13 -1.32
CA ASP A 559 5.42 17.99 -0.34
C ASP A 559 5.23 17.43 1.07
N SER A 560 6.30 16.86 1.62
CA SER A 560 6.31 16.26 2.95
C SER A 560 6.12 17.29 4.07
N ARG A 561 6.50 18.57 3.85
CA ARG A 561 6.38 19.64 4.86
C ARG A 561 4.92 20.01 5.11
N THR A 562 4.14 20.06 4.04
CA THR A 562 2.71 20.44 4.10
C THR A 562 1.77 19.24 4.00
N LYS A 563 2.31 18.03 3.85
CA LYS A 563 1.57 16.77 3.63
C LYS A 563 0.54 16.91 2.50
N SER A 564 0.96 17.57 1.41
CA SER A 564 0.10 17.92 0.28
C SER A 564 0.63 17.30 -1.01
N ILE A 565 -0.30 16.85 -1.85
CA ILE A 565 -0.01 16.32 -3.19
C ILE A 565 -0.44 17.37 -4.20
N TYR A 566 0.43 17.72 -5.13
CA TYR A 566 0.11 18.61 -6.25
C TYR A 566 -0.06 17.79 -7.51
N MET A 567 -1.12 18.04 -8.28
CA MET A 567 -1.46 17.33 -9.51
C MET A 567 -1.72 18.30 -10.65
N HIS A 568 -1.10 18.06 -11.81
CA HIS A 568 -1.30 18.86 -13.01
C HIS A 568 -1.69 18.01 -14.23
N GLY A 569 -2.58 18.57 -15.05
CA GLY A 569 -2.89 18.12 -16.40
C GLY A 569 -3.40 16.68 -16.52
N GLY A 570 -3.11 16.04 -17.65
CA GLY A 570 -3.59 14.69 -17.99
C GLY A 570 -4.61 14.68 -19.12
N ASN A 571 -5.26 13.53 -19.32
CA ASN A 571 -6.28 13.30 -20.34
C ASN A 571 -7.54 12.69 -19.72
N ALA A 572 -8.68 13.33 -19.95
CA ALA A 572 -10.00 12.90 -19.46
C ALA A 572 -10.80 12.04 -20.46
N GLY A 573 -10.17 11.58 -21.55
CA GLY A 573 -10.81 10.79 -22.59
C GLY A 573 -11.30 11.65 -23.77
N LEU A 574 -12.34 11.22 -24.47
CA LEU A 574 -12.93 11.95 -25.59
C LEU A 574 -13.95 12.99 -25.07
N LYS A 575 -14.05 14.14 -25.74
CA LYS A 575 -15.05 15.17 -25.41
C LYS A 575 -16.47 14.61 -25.62
N GLU A 576 -17.37 14.78 -24.63
CA GLU A 576 -18.75 14.25 -24.66
C GLU A 576 -19.57 14.69 -25.90
N GLU A 577 -19.25 15.84 -26.50
CA GLU A 577 -19.94 16.38 -27.67
C GLU A 577 -19.78 15.54 -28.95
N ALA A 578 -18.75 14.69 -29.04
CA ALA A 578 -18.52 13.84 -30.22
C ALA A 578 -19.45 12.59 -30.29
N LEU A 579 -20.19 12.28 -29.22
CA LEU A 579 -21.09 11.13 -29.16
C LEU A 579 -22.55 11.46 -29.54
N VAL A 580 -22.85 12.73 -29.86
CA VAL A 580 -24.21 13.18 -30.19
C VAL A 580 -24.26 13.72 -31.62
N ASN A 581 -24.42 12.82 -32.59
CA ASN A 581 -24.96 13.15 -33.90
C ASN A 581 -26.19 12.26 -34.19
N PRO A 582 -27.42 12.71 -33.87
CA PRO A 582 -28.62 12.14 -34.43
C PRO A 582 -28.94 12.87 -35.73
N THR A 583 -28.54 12.33 -36.89
CA THR A 583 -29.18 12.73 -38.13
C THR A 583 -30.57 12.10 -38.16
N SER A 584 -31.55 12.94 -37.84
CA SER A 584 -32.96 12.75 -38.11
C SER A 584 -33.20 12.44 -39.60
N ASP A 585 -33.90 11.35 -39.88
CA ASP A 585 -35.00 11.39 -40.83
C ASP A 585 -36.07 10.34 -40.51
N THR A 586 -37.31 10.80 -40.61
CA THR A 586 -38.54 10.24 -40.07
C THR A 586 -39.19 9.20 -40.97
N SER A 587 -39.68 8.08 -40.41
CA SER A 587 -41.05 7.56 -40.65
C SER A 587 -41.33 6.30 -39.83
N GLU A 588 -42.38 6.36 -39.01
CA GLU A 588 -43.03 5.25 -38.30
C GLU A 588 -43.52 4.14 -39.25
N VAL A 589 -43.34 2.85 -38.91
CA VAL A 589 -44.39 1.80 -38.98
C VAL A 589 -44.02 0.63 -38.04
N ASP A 590 -45.00 0.20 -37.24
CA ASP A 590 -45.08 -1.03 -36.45
C ASP A 590 -44.63 -2.33 -37.15
N GLY A 591 -44.07 -3.26 -36.37
CA GLY A 591 -44.04 -4.67 -36.80
C GLY A 591 -43.01 -5.55 -36.11
N VAL A 592 -43.44 -6.26 -35.05
CA VAL A 592 -42.78 -7.46 -34.53
C VAL A 592 -42.61 -8.48 -35.66
N ARG A 593 -41.36 -8.85 -35.99
CA ARG A 593 -41.01 -10.14 -36.63
C ARG A 593 -39.49 -10.39 -36.57
N HIS A 594 -39.13 -11.54 -36.01
CA HIS A 594 -37.83 -12.19 -36.12
C HIS A 594 -37.38 -12.33 -37.58
N ALA A 595 -36.12 -11.97 -37.89
CA ALA A 595 -35.41 -12.51 -39.05
C ALA A 595 -33.88 -12.40 -38.89
N ARG A 596 -33.28 -13.55 -38.53
CA ARG A 596 -32.04 -14.13 -39.06
C ARG A 596 -30.89 -13.17 -39.44
N ALA A 597 -29.87 -13.15 -38.58
CA ALA A 597 -28.51 -12.86 -38.99
C ALA A 597 -28.07 -13.89 -40.03
N SER A 598 -27.89 -13.45 -41.27
CA SER A 598 -27.28 -14.25 -42.32
C SER A 598 -25.77 -14.26 -42.13
N THR A 599 -25.24 -15.43 -41.85
CA THR A 599 -23.83 -15.80 -41.97
C THR A 599 -23.27 -15.38 -43.34
N ARG A 600 -22.22 -14.57 -43.31
CA ARG A 600 -21.19 -14.56 -44.34
C ARG A 600 -19.84 -14.78 -43.66
N ASP A 601 -19.34 -15.99 -43.83
CA ASP A 601 -17.94 -16.37 -43.62
C ASP A 601 -17.04 -15.46 -44.47
N ILE A 602 -16.13 -14.71 -43.84
CA ILE A 602 -14.80 -14.39 -44.36
C ILE A 602 -13.83 -14.22 -43.17
N GLY A 603 -12.84 -15.12 -43.09
CA GLY A 603 -11.48 -14.82 -42.66
C GLY A 603 -11.20 -14.66 -41.16
N VAL A 604 -10.57 -15.68 -40.57
CA VAL A 604 -9.81 -15.56 -39.31
C VAL A 604 -8.66 -14.59 -39.54
N GLY A 605 -8.82 -13.35 -39.06
CA GLY A 605 -7.80 -12.31 -38.99
C GLY A 605 -7.67 -11.85 -37.55
N THR A 606 -6.46 -11.95 -37.01
CA THR A 606 -6.08 -11.53 -35.67
C THR A 606 -5.94 -10.01 -35.61
N ASP A 607 -7.05 -9.29 -35.45
CA ASP A 607 -7.00 -7.85 -35.21
C ASP A 607 -6.98 -7.56 -33.70
N ARG A 608 -5.81 -7.12 -33.26
CA ARG A 608 -5.46 -6.66 -31.91
C ARG A 608 -6.14 -5.31 -31.62
N PRO A 609 -6.63 -5.04 -30.40
CA PRO A 609 -6.91 -3.67 -29.99
C PRO A 609 -5.58 -3.03 -29.54
N ASP A 610 -4.78 -2.62 -30.53
CA ASP A 610 -3.66 -1.70 -30.31
C ASP A 610 -4.21 -0.33 -29.85
N ILE A 611 -3.44 0.36 -29.02
CA ILE A 611 -3.66 1.77 -28.58
C ILE A 611 -3.73 2.75 -29.78
N HIS A 612 -3.54 2.26 -31.01
CA HIS A 612 -3.63 3.02 -32.26
C HIS A 612 -5.02 3.11 -32.90
N GLN A 613 -6.07 2.42 -32.40
CA GLN A 613 -7.44 2.53 -32.97
C GLN A 613 -8.30 3.68 -32.39
N ILE A 614 -7.70 4.75 -31.86
CA ILE A 614 -8.41 6.03 -31.64
C ILE A 614 -8.18 7.01 -32.81
N THR A 615 -7.31 6.69 -33.77
CA THR A 615 -6.94 7.64 -34.84
C THR A 615 -7.77 7.57 -36.13
N GLU A 616 -8.93 6.90 -36.14
CA GLU A 616 -9.86 6.94 -37.28
C GLU A 616 -11.27 7.48 -36.94
N ASN A 617 -11.45 8.07 -35.76
CA ASN A 617 -12.64 8.89 -35.47
C ASN A 617 -12.20 10.29 -35.03
N ASP A 618 -12.68 11.32 -35.73
CA ASP A 618 -12.44 12.77 -35.54
C ASP A 618 -12.93 13.34 -34.17
N GLY A 619 -12.68 12.64 -33.06
CA GLY A 619 -12.94 13.14 -31.71
C GLY A 619 -11.71 13.83 -31.14
N GLU A 620 -11.77 15.14 -30.86
CA GLU A 620 -10.68 15.82 -30.14
C GLU A 620 -10.52 15.24 -28.73
N GLU A 621 -9.33 14.75 -28.39
CA GLU A 621 -8.97 14.31 -27.03
C GLU A 621 -9.11 15.46 -26.03
N ASN A 622 -9.60 15.15 -24.82
CA ASN A 622 -9.79 16.11 -23.75
C ASN A 622 -8.55 16.20 -22.85
N ARG A 623 -7.54 16.95 -23.28
CA ARG A 623 -6.36 17.28 -22.47
C ARG A 623 -6.68 18.39 -21.47
N LEU A 624 -6.07 18.31 -20.30
CA LEU A 624 -6.34 19.22 -19.19
C LEU A 624 -5.11 20.08 -18.84
N ASP A 625 -5.35 21.32 -18.39
CA ASP A 625 -4.37 22.31 -17.92
C ASP A 625 -4.60 22.73 -16.45
N ASP A 626 -5.52 22.06 -15.76
CA ASP A 626 -5.88 22.36 -14.39
C ASP A 626 -4.80 21.90 -13.39
N PHE A 627 -4.66 22.68 -12.31
CA PHE A 627 -3.70 22.43 -11.26
C PHE A 627 -4.40 22.31 -9.92
N TRP A 628 -4.07 21.25 -9.18
CA TRP A 628 -4.80 20.85 -7.98
C TRP A 628 -3.87 20.58 -6.82
N LYS A 629 -4.34 20.88 -5.62
CA LYS A 629 -3.77 20.45 -4.36
C LYS A 629 -4.70 19.46 -3.68
N LEU A 630 -4.18 18.31 -3.27
CA LEU A 630 -4.86 17.33 -2.45
C LEU A 630 -4.22 17.31 -1.06
N LYS A 631 -5.07 17.39 -0.04
CA LYS A 631 -4.71 17.12 1.34
C LYS A 631 -5.62 16.00 1.88
N LEU A 632 -5.04 15.06 2.61
CA LEU A 632 -5.84 14.03 3.28
C LEU A 632 -6.31 14.56 4.63
N LYS A 633 -7.64 14.60 4.80
CA LYS A 633 -8.27 14.93 6.07
C LYS A 633 -8.51 13.64 6.85
N ARG A 634 -8.09 13.65 8.11
CA ARG A 634 -8.32 12.56 9.07
C ARG A 634 -8.98 13.13 10.33
N PRO A 635 -9.63 12.30 11.15
CA PRO A 635 -10.16 12.73 12.43
C PRO A 635 -9.06 13.34 13.30
N GLU A 636 -9.32 14.52 13.84
CA GLU A 636 -8.43 15.13 14.84
C GLU A 636 -8.36 14.25 16.10
N PRO A 637 -7.27 14.31 16.89
CA PRO A 637 -7.17 13.59 18.16
C PRO A 637 -8.36 13.83 19.09
N THR A 638 -8.99 15.00 19.01
CA THR A 638 -10.21 15.34 19.77
C THR A 638 -11.40 14.44 19.44
N GLU A 639 -11.53 13.99 18.19
CA GLU A 639 -12.58 13.06 17.76
C GLU A 639 -12.33 11.66 18.31
N ILE A 640 -11.07 11.24 18.40
CA ILE A 640 -10.69 9.96 19.04
C ILE A 640 -11.01 10.01 20.53
N ILE A 641 -10.67 11.11 21.20
CA ILE A 641 -11.03 11.33 22.62
C ILE A 641 -12.55 11.30 22.78
N ARG A 642 -13.31 11.96 21.89
CA ARG A 642 -14.78 11.96 21.93
C ARG A 642 -15.34 10.54 21.85
N ARG A 643 -14.85 9.70 20.93
CA ARG A 643 -15.25 8.27 20.84
C ARG A 643 -14.92 7.51 22.13
N GLY A 644 -13.75 7.74 22.71
CA GLY A 644 -13.39 7.15 24.00
C GLY A 644 -14.33 7.60 25.13
N LYS A 645 -14.69 8.89 25.19
CA LYS A 645 -15.69 9.40 26.13
C LYS A 645 -17.06 8.78 25.91
N PHE A 646 -17.48 8.59 24.67
CA PHE A 646 -18.75 7.94 24.36
C PHE A 646 -18.82 6.52 24.95
N LEU A 647 -17.76 5.72 24.83
CA LEU A 647 -17.67 4.38 25.46
C LEU A 647 -17.75 4.44 26.99
N ILE A 648 -17.01 5.37 27.62
CA ILE A 648 -17.03 5.56 29.08
C ILE A 648 -18.42 5.97 29.56
N ARG A 649 -19.04 6.96 28.92
CA ARG A 649 -20.37 7.46 29.30
C ARG A 649 -21.47 6.44 29.04
N GLN A 650 -21.33 5.62 28.01
CA GLN A 650 -22.23 4.49 27.75
C GLN A 650 -22.22 3.50 28.94
N GLN A 651 -21.02 3.17 29.44
CA GLN A 651 -20.90 2.28 30.59
C GLN A 651 -21.44 2.92 31.88
N ARG A 652 -21.12 4.20 32.14
CA ARG A 652 -21.69 4.94 33.28
C ARG A 652 -23.22 4.93 33.25
N PHE A 653 -23.81 5.18 32.09
CA PHE A 653 -25.27 5.15 31.92
C PHE A 653 -25.87 3.76 32.22
N LYS A 654 -25.23 2.68 31.77
CA LYS A 654 -25.68 1.31 32.09
C LYS A 654 -25.70 1.07 33.59
N GLU A 655 -24.65 1.46 34.31
CA GLU A 655 -24.56 1.32 35.76
C GLU A 655 -25.58 2.21 36.50
N MET A 656 -25.85 3.42 36.00
CA MET A 656 -26.91 4.28 36.54
C MET A 656 -28.31 3.69 36.37
N CYS A 657 -28.56 2.88 35.32
CA CYS A 657 -29.84 2.19 35.17
C CYS A 657 -30.03 1.08 36.23
N GLU A 658 -28.94 0.54 36.76
CA GLU A 658 -28.96 -0.50 37.81
C GLU A 658 -29.07 0.11 39.21
N ASP A 659 -28.29 1.16 39.49
CA ASP A 659 -28.05 1.66 40.85
C ASP A 659 -28.87 2.93 41.20
N ASP A 660 -29.25 3.74 40.22
CA ASP A 660 -29.85 5.07 40.41
C ASP A 660 -31.36 5.12 40.09
N ILE A 661 -31.98 6.25 40.45
CA ILE A 661 -33.36 6.56 40.03
C ILE A 661 -33.38 6.73 38.50
N LEU A 662 -34.21 5.96 37.80
CA LEU A 662 -34.30 5.94 36.33
C LEU A 662 -34.46 7.33 35.67
N VAL A 663 -35.07 8.29 36.36
CA VAL A 663 -35.20 9.68 35.87
C VAL A 663 -33.83 10.35 35.75
N LYS A 664 -32.90 10.11 36.69
CA LYS A 664 -31.52 10.63 36.62
C LYS A 664 -30.74 9.96 35.49
N ALA A 665 -30.89 8.66 35.31
CA ALA A 665 -30.27 7.94 34.20
C ALA A 665 -30.77 8.46 32.84
N LEU A 666 -32.08 8.70 32.70
CA LEU A 666 -32.66 9.29 31.50
C LEU A 666 -32.17 10.73 31.24
N ASP A 667 -32.01 11.53 32.29
CA ASP A 667 -31.45 12.88 32.19
C ASP A 667 -30.01 12.82 31.66
N TYR A 668 -29.17 11.98 32.28
CA TYR A 668 -27.79 11.75 31.86
C TYR A 668 -27.65 11.24 30.42
N LEU A 669 -28.56 10.38 29.94
CA LEU A 669 -28.59 9.95 28.54
C LEU A 669 -28.84 11.12 27.58
N LYS A 670 -29.75 12.03 27.95
CA LYS A 670 -30.14 13.19 27.14
C LYS A 670 -29.10 14.30 27.15
N THR A 671 -28.40 14.50 28.26
CA THR A 671 -27.41 15.56 28.42
C THR A 671 -26.00 15.07 28.09
N ASP A 672 -25.48 14.17 28.92
CA ASP A 672 -24.05 13.84 28.94
C ASP A 672 -23.65 12.83 27.87
N VAL A 673 -24.47 11.78 27.66
CA VAL A 673 -24.19 10.81 26.59
C VAL A 673 -24.42 11.46 25.24
N SER A 674 -25.56 12.14 25.05
CA SER A 674 -25.89 12.80 23.77
C SER A 674 -24.86 13.86 23.36
N ALA A 675 -24.27 14.58 24.32
CA ALA A 675 -23.24 15.59 24.06
C ALA A 675 -21.95 15.05 23.44
N VAL A 676 -21.65 13.76 23.65
CA VAL A 676 -20.47 13.11 23.07
C VAL A 676 -20.84 12.17 21.94
N VAL A 677 -22.07 12.18 21.42
CA VAL A 677 -22.49 11.36 20.27
C VAL A 677 -22.30 12.13 18.98
N ASN A 678 -21.68 11.52 17.97
CA ASN A 678 -21.70 12.05 16.62
C ASN A 678 -23.02 11.67 15.92
N HIS A 679 -23.99 12.58 15.93
CA HIS A 679 -25.30 12.38 15.31
C HIS A 679 -25.29 12.36 13.78
N SER A 680 -24.16 12.72 13.13
CA SER A 680 -23.99 12.52 11.70
C SER A 680 -23.52 11.10 11.34
N ASP A 681 -22.97 10.36 12.31
CA ASP A 681 -22.61 8.95 12.14
C ASP A 681 -23.83 8.07 12.39
N ARG A 682 -24.22 7.33 11.36
CA ARG A 682 -25.39 6.44 11.39
C ARG A 682 -25.23 5.31 12.40
N GLU A 683 -24.05 4.68 12.45
CA GLU A 683 -23.80 3.53 13.33
C GLU A 683 -23.79 3.99 14.79
N GLU A 684 -23.13 5.12 15.07
CA GLU A 684 -23.10 5.69 16.41
C GLU A 684 -24.49 6.11 16.90
N THR A 685 -25.32 6.68 16.00
CA THR A 685 -26.70 7.03 16.29
C THR A 685 -27.56 5.80 16.59
N ILE A 686 -27.35 4.68 15.88
CA ILE A 686 -28.03 3.40 16.17
C ILE A 686 -27.63 2.89 17.56
N LEU A 687 -26.34 2.90 17.88
CA LEU A 687 -25.83 2.50 19.20
C LEU A 687 -26.40 3.39 20.31
N PHE A 688 -26.43 4.71 20.12
CA PHE A 688 -27.01 5.65 21.08
C PHE A 688 -28.50 5.36 21.32
N ARG A 689 -29.29 5.14 20.26
CA ARG A 689 -30.72 4.80 20.38
C ARG A 689 -30.93 3.46 21.10
N SER A 690 -30.04 2.49 20.90
CA SER A 690 -30.12 1.19 21.56
C SER A 690 -30.02 1.27 23.10
N LEU A 691 -29.40 2.34 23.62
CA LEU A 691 -29.25 2.54 25.07
C LEU A 691 -30.57 2.73 25.80
N LEU A 692 -31.59 3.29 25.14
CA LEU A 692 -32.93 3.44 25.73
C LEU A 692 -33.51 2.11 26.22
N ALA A 693 -33.16 0.98 25.60
CA ALA A 693 -33.63 -0.34 26.03
C ALA A 693 -33.20 -0.70 27.46
N HIS A 694 -32.06 -0.18 27.94
CA HIS A 694 -31.54 -0.48 29.27
C HIS A 694 -32.40 0.13 30.40
N LEU A 695 -33.16 1.19 30.11
CA LEU A 695 -34.12 1.79 31.06
C LEU A 695 -35.33 0.89 31.31
N LEU A 696 -35.61 -0.04 30.39
CA LEU A 696 -36.77 -0.93 30.44
C LEU A 696 -36.43 -2.31 31.03
N THR A 697 -35.14 -2.57 31.28
CA THR A 697 -34.68 -3.81 31.89
C THR A 697 -34.88 -3.75 33.41
N PRO A 698 -35.59 -4.70 34.03
CA PRO A 698 -35.76 -4.71 35.49
C PRO A 698 -34.41 -4.96 36.17
N PRO A 699 -34.11 -4.29 37.30
CA PRO A 699 -32.87 -4.51 38.05
C PRO A 699 -32.83 -5.96 38.53
N SER A 700 -31.73 -6.67 38.22
CA SER A 700 -31.55 -8.05 38.65
C SER A 700 -31.51 -8.10 40.18
N THR A 701 -32.52 -8.71 40.80
CA THR A 701 -32.53 -8.94 42.25
C THR A 701 -31.43 -9.94 42.60
N ALA A 702 -30.25 -9.44 42.95
CA ALA A 702 -29.22 -10.23 43.61
C ALA A 702 -29.75 -10.66 44.99
N SER A 703 -29.77 -11.97 45.23
CA SER A 703 -30.29 -12.60 46.43
C SER A 703 -29.51 -12.18 47.68
N SER A 704 -30.03 -11.23 48.44
CA SER A 704 -29.65 -11.04 49.84
C SER A 704 -30.33 -12.11 50.69
N SER A 705 -29.65 -13.23 50.97
CA SER A 705 -30.12 -14.22 51.93
C SER A 705 -29.95 -13.69 53.36
N SER A 706 -30.93 -12.91 53.84
CA SER A 706 -31.12 -12.68 55.27
C SER A 706 -32.00 -13.79 55.85
N SER A 707 -31.45 -14.49 56.83
CA SER A 707 -32.07 -15.57 57.60
C SER A 707 -33.29 -15.10 58.40
N SER A 708 -34.42 -15.81 58.28
CA SER A 708 -35.46 -15.79 59.30
C SER A 708 -36.14 -17.16 59.44
N ILE A 709 -36.05 -17.69 60.66
CA ILE A 709 -36.60 -18.94 61.17
C ILE A 709 -38.13 -18.87 61.29
N GLY A 710 -38.86 -19.90 60.82
CA GLY A 710 -40.32 -19.98 60.94
C GLY A 710 -40.94 -21.37 60.67
N LYS A 711 -41.06 -22.17 61.72
CA LYS A 711 -41.80 -23.43 61.98
C LYS A 711 -42.85 -23.98 60.98
N LYS A 712 -42.65 -25.27 60.64
CA LYS A 712 -43.58 -26.44 60.56
C LYS A 712 -45.08 -26.24 60.21
N ARG A 713 -45.56 -26.96 59.17
CA ARG A 713 -46.58 -28.04 59.31
C ARG A 713 -46.75 -28.93 58.05
N SER A 714 -47.27 -30.12 58.33
CA SER A 714 -47.39 -31.40 57.62
C SER A 714 -48.42 -31.54 56.47
N ARG A 715 -48.03 -32.31 55.42
CA ARG A 715 -48.73 -33.45 54.69
C ARG A 715 -50.15 -33.27 54.08
N PRO A 716 -50.65 -34.20 53.22
CA PRO A 716 -50.13 -34.77 51.96
C PRO A 716 -51.23 -34.91 50.85
N HIS A 717 -50.90 -35.39 49.63
CA HIS A 717 -51.67 -36.30 48.73
C HIS A 717 -51.43 -36.08 47.21
N SER A 718 -50.62 -36.97 46.60
CA SER A 718 -50.89 -37.91 45.47
C SER A 718 -51.96 -37.63 44.38
N PRO A 719 -51.96 -38.31 43.19
CA PRO A 719 -50.86 -38.99 42.44
C PRO A 719 -50.96 -38.93 40.86
N THR A 720 -49.92 -39.52 40.21
CA THR A 720 -49.91 -40.33 38.94
C THR A 720 -50.17 -39.69 37.57
N ARG A 721 -49.21 -39.89 36.64
CA ARG A 721 -49.24 -40.85 35.49
C ARG A 721 -47.95 -40.64 34.64
N MET A 722 -46.93 -41.48 34.78
CA MET A 722 -46.59 -42.66 33.94
C MET A 722 -46.59 -42.39 32.43
N GLU A 723 -45.40 -42.43 31.84
CA GLU A 723 -45.04 -43.36 30.74
C GLU A 723 -43.50 -43.45 30.66
N ASP A 724 -43.00 -44.66 30.93
CA ASP A 724 -41.63 -45.14 30.79
C ASP A 724 -41.40 -45.67 29.35
N GLU A 725 -40.13 -45.72 28.93
CA GLU A 725 -39.42 -46.82 28.25
C GLU A 725 -38.11 -46.22 27.65
N GLU A 726 -36.94 -46.43 28.27
CA GLU A 726 -36.09 -47.64 28.28
C GLU A 726 -35.40 -47.95 26.94
N ASP A 727 -34.07 -47.78 26.90
CA ASP A 727 -33.08 -48.87 26.75
C ASP A 727 -31.65 -48.26 26.74
N MET A 728 -30.78 -48.48 27.73
CA MET A 728 -29.96 -49.68 28.03
C MET A 728 -28.86 -49.90 26.95
N VAL A 729 -27.56 -49.92 27.24
CA VAL A 729 -26.82 -51.09 27.76
C VAL A 729 -25.31 -50.79 27.98
N VAL A 730 -24.85 -51.05 29.23
CA VAL A 730 -23.68 -51.89 29.70
C VAL A 730 -22.26 -51.40 29.28
N VAL A 731 -21.19 -51.43 30.09
CA VAL A 731 -20.62 -52.51 30.93
C VAL A 731 -19.60 -51.92 31.94
N GLU A 732 -19.73 -52.27 33.22
CA GLU A 732 -18.62 -52.24 34.20
C GLU A 732 -17.89 -53.60 34.24
N PRO A 733 -16.70 -53.64 34.84
CA PRO A 733 -16.43 -54.75 35.75
C PRO A 733 -15.92 -54.29 37.12
N GLU A 734 -16.52 -54.86 38.16
CA GLU A 734 -16.05 -54.88 39.54
C GLU A 734 -14.82 -55.79 39.73
N SER A 735 -13.96 -55.46 40.70
CA SER A 735 -13.48 -56.47 41.67
C SER A 735 -12.91 -55.81 42.94
N SER A 736 -13.12 -56.51 44.04
CA SER A 736 -13.02 -56.13 45.45
C SER A 736 -11.61 -56.26 46.07
N GLY A 737 -11.39 -55.55 47.19
CA GLY A 737 -10.25 -55.74 48.09
C GLY A 737 -10.31 -54.83 49.33
N GLN A 738 -10.11 -55.42 50.51
CA GLN A 738 -10.43 -54.91 51.85
C GLN A 738 -9.43 -53.92 52.47
N ASP A 739 -9.96 -53.14 53.43
CA ASP A 739 -9.37 -52.62 54.67
C ASP A 739 -8.02 -51.87 54.64
N THR A 740 -8.03 -50.59 55.05
CA THR A 740 -7.47 -50.15 56.35
C THR A 740 -7.71 -48.64 56.57
N HIS A 741 -7.99 -48.29 57.82
CA HIS A 741 -8.07 -46.92 58.34
C HIS A 741 -6.83 -46.09 57.98
N ASP A 742 -7.02 -44.91 57.37
CA ASP A 742 -6.30 -43.73 57.84
C ASP A 742 -7.01 -42.41 57.49
N GLN A 743 -6.85 -41.43 58.38
CA GLN A 743 -7.49 -40.13 58.36
C GLN A 743 -7.10 -39.32 57.12
N SER A 744 -8.08 -38.82 56.36
CA SER A 744 -7.82 -37.75 55.40
C SER A 744 -8.92 -36.70 55.41
N HIS A 745 -8.47 -35.46 55.56
CA HIS A 745 -9.22 -34.25 55.32
C HIS A 745 -9.97 -34.36 54.00
N VAL A 746 -11.29 -34.13 54.04
CA VAL A 746 -12.08 -33.87 52.83
C VAL A 746 -11.60 -32.54 52.27
N ALA A 747 -10.59 -32.60 51.39
CA ALA A 747 -10.30 -31.54 50.46
C ALA A 747 -11.51 -31.41 49.54
N THR A 748 -12.38 -30.46 49.87
CA THR A 748 -13.38 -29.97 48.94
C THR A 748 -12.61 -29.45 47.74
N THR A 749 -12.89 -30.05 46.58
CA THR A 749 -12.43 -29.63 45.26
C THR A 749 -12.82 -28.16 45.05
N SER A 750 -11.91 -27.24 45.40
CA SER A 750 -12.01 -25.84 45.05
C SER A 750 -11.77 -25.72 43.55
N GLY A 751 -12.86 -25.65 42.77
CA GLY A 751 -12.78 -25.11 41.41
C GLY A 751 -12.09 -23.74 41.43
N LEU A 752 -11.44 -23.38 40.33
CA LEU A 752 -10.87 -22.04 40.13
C LEU A 752 -11.90 -20.97 40.49
N ARG A 753 -11.69 -20.26 41.59
CA ARG A 753 -12.55 -19.16 42.07
C ARG A 753 -12.36 -17.96 41.15
N LEU A 754 -13.11 -17.94 40.05
CA LEU A 754 -13.08 -16.87 39.05
C LEU A 754 -13.84 -15.64 39.58
N TYR A 755 -13.22 -14.45 39.47
CA TYR A 755 -13.83 -13.13 39.75
C TYR A 755 -14.13 -12.78 41.23
N GLU A 756 -13.58 -13.53 42.20
CA GLU A 756 -13.56 -13.10 43.61
C GLU A 756 -12.69 -11.84 43.80
N GLU A 757 -12.97 -11.07 44.85
CA GLU A 757 -12.21 -9.86 45.19
C GLU A 757 -10.75 -10.19 45.51
N ASP A 758 -9.81 -9.47 44.91
CA ASP A 758 -8.37 -9.66 45.12
C ASP A 758 -7.88 -8.76 46.26
N ASN A 759 -6.95 -9.25 47.09
CA ASN A 759 -6.44 -8.51 48.26
C ASN A 759 -5.82 -7.15 47.90
N SER A 760 -5.17 -7.03 46.73
CA SER A 760 -4.58 -5.77 46.25
C SER A 760 -5.64 -4.76 45.80
N GLU A 761 -6.87 -5.20 45.52
CA GLU A 761 -7.97 -4.36 45.09
C GLU A 761 -8.37 -3.35 46.16
N VAL A 762 -8.33 -3.75 47.44
CA VAL A 762 -8.66 -2.89 48.58
C VAL A 762 -7.78 -1.64 48.62
N ASN A 763 -6.48 -1.79 48.36
CA ASN A 763 -5.52 -0.70 48.37
C ASN A 763 -5.68 0.26 47.18
N ILE A 764 -6.09 -0.26 46.02
CA ILE A 764 -6.29 0.54 44.80
C ILE A 764 -7.63 1.28 44.84
N ARG A 765 -8.66 0.63 45.39
CA ARG A 765 -10.04 1.13 45.40
C ARG A 765 -10.25 2.27 46.39
N GLY A 766 -9.55 2.25 47.52
CA GLY A 766 -9.81 3.18 48.62
C GLY A 766 -11.26 3.05 49.09
N ASP A 767 -11.98 4.17 49.12
CA ASP A 767 -13.37 4.25 49.61
C ASP A 767 -14.44 3.81 48.58
N ALA A 768 -14.07 3.51 47.34
CA ALA A 768 -15.05 3.11 46.32
C ALA A 768 -15.67 1.73 46.62
N ALA A 769 -16.86 1.46 46.06
CA ALA A 769 -17.57 0.20 46.27
C ALA A 769 -16.93 -0.96 45.49
N VAL A 770 -16.91 -2.18 46.09
CA VAL A 770 -16.38 -3.39 45.44
C VAL A 770 -17.23 -3.70 44.19
N PRO A 771 -16.65 -3.73 42.97
CA PRO A 771 -17.41 -4.15 41.80
C PRO A 771 -17.78 -5.63 41.90
N SER A 772 -19.03 -5.96 41.54
CA SER A 772 -19.44 -7.35 41.34
C SER A 772 -18.64 -7.97 40.18
N GLY A 773 -18.50 -9.31 40.13
CA GLY A 773 -17.80 -9.97 39.03
C GLY A 773 -18.39 -9.62 37.64
N ALA A 774 -19.71 -9.45 37.56
CA ALA A 774 -20.38 -9.00 36.34
C ALA A 774 -20.01 -7.55 35.97
N ARG A 775 -20.00 -6.63 36.95
CA ARG A 775 -19.62 -5.22 36.74
C ARG A 775 -18.15 -5.07 36.37
N TYR A 776 -17.28 -5.83 37.02
CA TYR A 776 -15.86 -5.92 36.65
C TYR A 776 -15.68 -6.31 35.19
N LYS A 777 -16.38 -7.37 34.75
CA LYS A 777 -16.31 -7.84 33.35
C LYS A 777 -16.81 -6.80 32.35
N GLN A 778 -17.91 -6.11 32.64
CA GLN A 778 -18.42 -5.04 31.79
C GLN A 778 -17.41 -3.88 31.65
N ARG A 779 -16.88 -3.39 32.77
CA ARG A 779 -15.88 -2.30 32.76
C ARG A 779 -14.57 -2.72 32.09
N MET A 780 -14.14 -3.98 32.28
CA MET A 780 -12.96 -4.53 31.61
C MET A 780 -13.15 -4.59 30.09
N HIS A 781 -14.33 -4.96 29.61
CA HIS A 781 -14.64 -4.92 28.18
C HIS A 781 -14.51 -3.50 27.60
N VAL A 782 -15.01 -2.48 28.31
CA VAL A 782 -14.87 -1.07 27.89
C VAL A 782 -13.40 -0.66 27.89
N PHE A 783 -12.61 -1.10 28.87
CA PHE A 783 -11.18 -0.85 28.89
C PHE A 783 -10.47 -1.46 27.67
N GLU A 784 -10.80 -2.69 27.27
CA GLU A 784 -10.24 -3.31 26.06
C GLU A 784 -10.64 -2.57 24.78
N GLU A 785 -11.88 -2.09 24.66
CA GLU A 785 -12.31 -1.24 23.54
C GLU A 785 -11.54 0.10 23.52
N LEU A 786 -11.26 0.69 24.68
CA LEU A 786 -10.40 1.89 24.75
C LEU A 786 -8.95 1.59 24.35
N LEU A 787 -8.41 0.41 24.69
CA LEU A 787 -7.07 0.01 24.24
C LEU A 787 -6.99 -0.09 22.72
N LYS A 788 -8.07 -0.41 22.00
CA LYS A 788 -8.09 -0.41 20.52
C LYS A 788 -7.74 0.97 19.93
N LEU A 789 -7.98 2.04 20.67
CA LEU A 789 -7.63 3.42 20.30
C LEU A 789 -6.17 3.78 20.62
N MET A 790 -5.45 2.97 21.39
CA MET A 790 -4.06 3.23 21.77
C MET A 790 -3.07 2.69 20.72
N ASN A 791 -1.84 3.22 20.72
CA ASN A 791 -0.72 2.69 19.96
C ASN A 791 -0.40 1.24 20.37
N GLU A 792 0.03 0.40 19.41
CA GLU A 792 0.24 -1.04 19.65
C GLU A 792 1.37 -1.33 20.64
N ASP A 793 2.43 -0.54 20.60
CA ASP A 793 3.61 -0.69 21.45
C ASP A 793 3.33 -0.38 22.93
N ALA A 794 2.38 0.52 23.18
CA ALA A 794 1.99 0.97 24.52
C ALA A 794 0.94 0.09 25.21
N ARG A 795 0.25 -0.79 24.47
CA ARG A 795 -0.90 -1.58 24.97
C ARG A 795 -0.63 -3.08 25.02
N GLN A 796 -1.58 -3.79 25.63
CA GLN A 796 -1.65 -5.25 25.66
C GLN A 796 -2.07 -5.83 24.30
N PRO A 797 -1.70 -7.08 23.97
CA PRO A 797 -2.10 -7.77 22.74
C PRO A 797 -3.62 -7.83 22.55
N GLU A 798 -4.06 -7.81 21.30
CA GLU A 798 -5.47 -7.88 20.94
C GLU A 798 -6.05 -9.29 21.15
N ASN A 799 -5.30 -10.34 20.82
CA ASN A 799 -5.68 -11.74 21.03
C ASN A 799 -5.59 -12.13 22.51
N ASP A 800 -6.22 -13.24 22.90
CA ASP A 800 -6.14 -13.78 24.25
C ASP A 800 -5.04 -14.84 24.38
N LEU A 801 -4.53 -15.02 25.60
CA LEU A 801 -3.53 -16.05 25.89
C LEU A 801 -4.04 -17.47 25.55
N LEU A 802 -5.35 -17.70 25.65
CA LEU A 802 -5.96 -19.00 25.34
C LEU A 802 -5.91 -19.32 23.85
N ASP A 803 -5.93 -18.32 22.97
CA ASP A 803 -5.85 -18.49 21.52
C ASP A 803 -4.48 -19.05 21.08
N LEU A 804 -3.45 -18.88 21.92
CA LEU A 804 -2.11 -19.42 21.69
C LEU A 804 -1.98 -20.89 22.08
N ILE A 805 -2.91 -21.39 22.90
CA ILE A 805 -2.91 -22.74 23.47
C ILE A 805 -3.89 -23.59 22.66
N ASN A 806 -3.60 -23.80 21.37
CA ASN A 806 -4.34 -24.75 20.54
C ASN A 806 -4.02 -26.19 20.99
N VAL A 807 -4.72 -26.68 22.01
CA VAL A 807 -4.58 -28.06 22.53
C VAL A 807 -5.49 -29.05 21.80
N ASP A 808 -6.52 -28.56 21.09
CA ASP A 808 -7.51 -29.41 20.40
C ASP A 808 -7.23 -29.62 18.90
N GLN A 809 -5.99 -29.47 18.43
CA GLN A 809 -5.57 -29.98 17.11
C GLN A 809 -5.40 -31.52 17.10
N ILE A 810 -6.34 -32.23 17.73
CA ILE A 810 -6.45 -33.68 17.66
C ILE A 810 -7.61 -34.01 16.71
N MET A 811 -7.25 -34.50 15.52
CA MET A 811 -8.08 -35.12 14.48
C MET A 811 -8.87 -34.21 13.52
N GLU A 812 -8.16 -33.52 12.62
CA GLU A 812 -8.62 -33.39 11.22
C GLU A 812 -7.45 -33.70 10.27
N GLN A 813 -7.09 -34.98 10.21
CA GLN A 813 -6.54 -35.60 9.00
C GLN A 813 -7.33 -36.89 8.77
N SER A 814 -8.34 -36.79 7.92
CA SER A 814 -8.92 -37.92 7.19
C SER A 814 -9.07 -37.53 5.73
#